data_AF-A0A1F4Z1Z7-F1
#
_entry.id   AF-A0A1F4Z1Z7-F1
#
_cell.length_a   1.000
_cell.length_b   1.000
_cell.length_c   1.000
_cell.angle_alpha   90.00
_cell.angle_beta   90.00
_cell.angle_gamma   90.00
#
_symmetry.space_group_name_H-M   'P 1'
#
loop_
_entity.id
_entity.type
_entity.pdbx_description
1 polymer ?
#
loop_
_entity_poly.entity_id
_entity_poly.type
_entity_poly.pdbx_seq_one_letter_code
_entity_poly.pdbx_strand_id
1 'polypeptide(L)'
;MPLPFLSKKPKLDSREYLFALEIDHGRVKSAVWSVINNRTQVLSISTPVNWDDTTDDSLVSACDQSLSDAAARLDAAGKIQPEKVILGLPSDWLAQEKIAPVRLKSLKYLSHKLSLKAVGFVVTPEAMVRFQQHTEGVPLTAIMLGIWTSLLEMTLVRLGKTDRIHLIKRSSAIVSDVVEGLSRYSHVDMLPSRILLYDSGLDLEEIRQQLLAHPWKAPQTRLPFLHFPKIEILPSDFSIRAIALAGGTEVAQAIGLMSPVPDILPEIEPQEIVQPEAGVDLGFVAEQDVAQFSPPPVIEPVAPPISPALKKLAVRRFPKISLRAIAFPGLRLPRFSVGGKPLLIFLIAVLLLAGLFGGYWYLPSSTVTLTVDKRILEHQFELVADTDAGEAGGDTGVFPAVYSETSVSDQSSVPTTGSKLVGDKASGSVSVINGTSVPRSFPSGTAITSPSGLKFMFDSDIQIASASGTADPNSYQPGKGTVKVTAAQIGTDSNLSAGTQFKIGTFSTLDFVAKNEEAFSGGSSRQAQVVSKDDISKLRQSLSASLRERAREDLVSRASDDENVIPESISLETESEDFSHKLDAEAAELNLKLEVKATGLVISKSELNSLVAEQIQSRIPEGFTQSGDISYTFDVKEAGKQKVALTVNVSAPLLPRLDNSQIIRDLTGKSPGQAKDYLAGLPGVLQVEFTFSPRMPSGLLTLPHVSSKINLVVTPAP
;
A
#
# COMPACT_ATOMS: atom_id res chain seq x y z
N MET A 1 -31.59 -68.24 8.91
CA MET A 1 -30.94 -68.35 7.57
C MET A 1 -31.63 -67.34 6.69
N PRO A 2 -30.95 -66.30 6.14
CA PRO A 2 -29.90 -66.48 5.12
C PRO A 2 -28.65 -65.56 5.24
N LEU A 3 -27.52 -66.18 4.87
CA LEU A 3 -26.27 -65.75 4.20
C LEU A 3 -25.63 -64.34 4.40
N PRO A 4 -24.37 -64.28 4.88
CA PRO A 4 -23.52 -63.10 4.94
C PRO A 4 -22.48 -63.11 3.81
N PHE A 5 -22.79 -62.62 2.61
CA PHE A 5 -21.77 -62.36 1.58
C PHE A 5 -22.22 -61.24 0.65
N LEU A 6 -21.80 -60.02 0.97
CA LEU A 6 -21.51 -58.98 0.00
C LEU A 6 -20.40 -58.13 0.62
N SER A 7 -19.16 -58.52 0.30
CA SER A 7 -17.99 -57.72 0.62
C SER A 7 -18.18 -56.33 0.02
N LYS A 8 -18.35 -55.31 0.87
CA LYS A 8 -18.05 -53.94 0.45
C LYS A 8 -16.59 -53.96 0.02
N LYS A 9 -16.34 -53.81 -1.28
CA LYS A 9 -15.03 -53.41 -1.78
C LYS A 9 -14.61 -52.17 -0.97
N PRO A 10 -13.39 -52.11 -0.44
CA PRO A 10 -12.90 -50.89 0.19
C PRO A 10 -13.04 -49.78 -0.85
N LYS A 11 -13.72 -48.69 -0.46
CA LYS A 11 -13.72 -47.45 -1.23
C LYS A 11 -12.25 -47.08 -1.39
N LEU A 12 -11.74 -47.13 -2.61
CA LEU A 12 -10.45 -46.53 -2.94
C LEU A 12 -10.58 -45.06 -2.52
N ASP A 13 -9.72 -44.57 -1.62
CA ASP A 13 -9.70 -43.17 -1.21
C ASP A 13 -9.66 -42.31 -2.47
N SER A 14 -10.78 -41.67 -2.80
CA SER A 14 -10.88 -40.81 -3.97
C SER A 14 -10.12 -39.54 -3.63
N ARG A 15 -8.84 -39.53 -3.97
CA ARG A 15 -7.95 -38.39 -3.81
C ARG A 15 -8.57 -37.17 -4.48
N GLU A 16 -8.77 -36.11 -3.72
CA GLU A 16 -9.30 -34.85 -4.27
C GLU A 16 -8.16 -34.09 -4.95
N TYR A 17 -8.42 -33.64 -6.18
CA TYR A 17 -7.52 -32.82 -6.99
C TYR A 17 -8.11 -31.42 -7.08
N LEU A 18 -7.26 -30.41 -6.96
CA LEU A 18 -7.63 -29.00 -7.04
C LEU A 18 -6.73 -28.30 -8.05
N PHE A 19 -7.27 -27.26 -8.68
CA PHE A 19 -6.48 -26.33 -9.48
C PHE A 19 -5.90 -25.21 -8.60
N ALA A 20 -4.70 -24.78 -8.94
CA ALA A 20 -4.22 -23.43 -8.69
C ALA A 20 -4.19 -22.72 -10.05
N LEU A 21 -4.73 -21.52 -10.13
CA LEU A 21 -4.77 -20.70 -11.34
C LEU A 21 -4.16 -19.35 -11.03
N GLU A 22 -2.97 -19.10 -11.57
CA GLU A 22 -2.27 -17.81 -11.52
C GLU A 22 -2.72 -16.99 -12.72
N ILE A 23 -3.33 -15.85 -12.45
CA ILE A 23 -3.63 -14.82 -13.44
C ILE A 23 -2.66 -13.68 -13.17
N ASP A 24 -1.92 -13.28 -14.20
CA ASP A 24 -0.93 -12.21 -14.12
C ASP A 24 -1.02 -11.32 -15.37
N HIS A 25 -0.26 -10.22 -15.41
CA HIS A 25 -0.24 -9.27 -16.51
C HIS A 25 0.20 -9.95 -17.82
N GLY A 26 -0.77 -10.17 -18.71
CA GLY A 26 -0.59 -10.74 -20.03
C GLY A 26 -0.31 -12.24 -20.02
N ARG A 27 -0.36 -12.92 -18.87
CA ARG A 27 -0.11 -14.36 -18.74
C ARG A 27 -0.98 -15.09 -17.73
N VAL A 28 -1.14 -16.38 -17.97
CA VAL A 28 -1.83 -17.33 -17.10
C VAL A 28 -0.99 -18.60 -16.93
N LYS A 29 -0.91 -19.11 -15.71
CA LYS A 29 -0.31 -20.42 -15.39
C LYS A 29 -1.28 -21.20 -14.51
N SER A 30 -1.22 -22.51 -14.57
CA SER A 30 -2.02 -23.35 -13.70
C SER A 30 -1.26 -24.56 -13.21
N ALA A 31 -1.71 -25.12 -12.10
CA ALA A 31 -1.16 -26.34 -11.55
C ALA A 31 -2.28 -27.21 -10.99
N VAL A 32 -2.10 -28.53 -11.08
CA VAL A 32 -2.92 -29.48 -10.32
C VAL A 32 -2.18 -29.83 -9.05
N TRP A 33 -2.84 -29.68 -7.90
CA TRP A 33 -2.29 -29.99 -6.59
C TRP A 33 -3.28 -30.81 -5.76
N SER A 34 -2.77 -31.46 -4.73
CA SER A 34 -3.56 -32.32 -3.84
C SER A 34 -2.86 -32.47 -2.49
N VAL A 35 -3.60 -32.84 -1.46
CA VAL A 35 -3.04 -33.15 -0.14
C VAL A 35 -2.65 -34.63 -0.10
N ILE A 36 -1.37 -34.92 0.12
CA ILE A 36 -0.87 -36.28 0.36
C ILE A 36 -0.16 -36.30 1.71
N ASN A 37 -0.49 -37.26 2.57
CA ASN A 37 0.14 -37.43 3.88
C ASN A 37 0.10 -36.13 4.72
N ASN A 38 -1.04 -35.44 4.71
CA ASN A 38 -1.26 -34.17 5.40
C ASN A 38 -0.28 -33.06 4.95
N ARG A 39 0.15 -33.07 3.68
CA ARG A 39 0.98 -32.03 3.06
C ARG A 39 0.46 -31.70 1.67
N THR A 40 0.43 -30.41 1.34
CA THR A 40 0.11 -29.95 -0.01
C THR A 40 1.24 -30.33 -0.97
N GLN A 41 0.88 -30.87 -2.14
CA GLN A 41 1.84 -31.26 -3.16
C GLN A 41 1.33 -30.88 -4.56
N VAL A 42 2.18 -30.22 -5.32
CA VAL A 42 1.95 -29.93 -6.74
C VAL A 42 2.28 -31.16 -7.57
N LEU A 43 1.35 -31.59 -8.41
CA LEU A 43 1.45 -32.82 -9.21
C LEU A 43 1.80 -32.54 -10.67
N SER A 44 1.26 -31.45 -11.22
CA SER A 44 1.54 -30.99 -12.57
C SER A 44 1.43 -29.47 -12.65
N ILE A 45 2.16 -28.88 -13.59
CA ILE A 45 2.16 -27.44 -13.87
C ILE A 45 2.05 -27.27 -15.38
N SER A 46 1.22 -26.32 -15.82
CA SER A 46 1.05 -26.01 -17.24
C SER A 46 2.25 -25.22 -17.80
N THR A 47 2.36 -25.19 -19.11
CA THR A 47 3.11 -24.11 -19.77
C THR A 47 2.38 -22.78 -19.61
N PRO A 48 3.09 -21.65 -19.43
CA PRO A 48 2.46 -20.33 -19.41
C PRO A 48 1.75 -20.03 -20.72
N VAL A 49 0.56 -19.43 -20.63
CA VAL A 49 -0.27 -19.02 -21.78
C VAL A 49 -0.45 -17.51 -21.74
N ASN A 50 -0.27 -16.83 -22.88
CA ASN A 50 -0.44 -15.38 -22.96
C ASN A 50 -1.92 -14.99 -23.15
N TRP A 51 -2.31 -13.85 -22.61
CA TRP A 51 -3.60 -13.20 -22.86
C TRP A 51 -3.43 -11.70 -23.09
N ASP A 52 -4.47 -11.01 -23.55
CA ASP A 52 -4.37 -9.64 -24.05
C ASP A 52 -4.51 -8.52 -23.00
N ASP A 53 -4.73 -8.86 -21.72
CA ASP A 53 -5.02 -7.93 -20.61
C ASP A 53 -6.25 -7.03 -20.78
N THR A 54 -7.04 -7.21 -21.85
CA THR A 54 -8.11 -6.29 -22.26
C THR A 54 -9.49 -6.92 -22.31
N THR A 55 -9.60 -8.18 -22.72
CA THR A 55 -10.90 -8.85 -22.93
C THR A 55 -11.08 -10.06 -22.04
N ASP A 56 -12.27 -10.17 -21.44
CA ASP A 56 -12.63 -11.32 -20.60
C ASP A 56 -12.60 -12.63 -21.41
N ASP A 57 -12.91 -12.61 -22.70
CA ASP A 57 -12.87 -13.79 -23.56
C ASP A 57 -11.44 -14.26 -23.84
N SER A 58 -10.47 -13.35 -24.00
CA SER A 58 -9.05 -13.71 -24.11
C SER A 58 -8.56 -14.37 -22.82
N LEU A 59 -8.94 -13.82 -21.66
CA LEU A 59 -8.62 -14.41 -20.36
C LEU A 59 -9.22 -15.80 -20.20
N VAL A 60 -10.51 -15.98 -20.54
CA VAL A 60 -11.18 -17.30 -20.49
C VAL A 60 -10.47 -18.31 -21.36
N SER A 61 -10.12 -17.95 -22.61
CA SER A 61 -9.43 -18.84 -23.52
C SER A 61 -8.04 -19.24 -23.00
N ALA A 62 -7.29 -18.30 -22.43
CA ALA A 62 -5.96 -18.57 -21.88
C ALA A 62 -6.02 -19.47 -20.64
N CYS A 63 -6.98 -19.22 -19.75
CA CYS A 63 -7.24 -20.05 -18.58
C CYS A 63 -7.67 -21.47 -18.96
N ASP A 64 -8.60 -21.63 -19.92
CA ASP A 64 -9.04 -22.95 -20.41
C ASP A 64 -7.86 -23.77 -20.96
N GLN A 65 -7.04 -23.14 -21.80
CA GLN A 65 -5.84 -23.76 -22.37
C GLN A 65 -4.83 -24.16 -21.28
N SER A 66 -4.58 -23.27 -20.32
CA SER A 66 -3.65 -23.50 -19.22
C SER A 66 -4.12 -24.66 -18.33
N LEU A 67 -5.38 -24.65 -17.88
CA LEU A 67 -5.97 -25.68 -17.02
C LEU A 67 -6.01 -27.04 -17.71
N SER A 68 -6.37 -27.05 -18.99
CA SER A 68 -6.38 -28.27 -19.82
C SER A 68 -4.98 -28.88 -19.94
N ASP A 69 -3.95 -28.05 -20.14
CA ASP A 69 -2.55 -28.50 -20.21
C ASP A 69 -2.07 -29.05 -18.85
N ALA A 70 -2.36 -28.38 -17.74
CA ALA A 70 -2.02 -28.88 -16.40
C ALA A 70 -2.68 -30.23 -16.11
N ALA A 71 -3.97 -30.39 -16.44
CA ALA A 71 -4.70 -31.65 -16.26
C ALA A 71 -4.15 -32.77 -17.15
N ALA A 72 -3.89 -32.48 -18.43
CA ALA A 72 -3.36 -33.47 -19.38
C ALA A 72 -1.96 -33.97 -19.00
N ARG A 73 -1.12 -33.11 -18.40
CA ARG A 73 0.21 -33.50 -17.88
C ARG A 73 0.13 -34.44 -16.68
N LEU A 74 -0.94 -34.37 -15.90
CA LEU A 74 -1.18 -35.30 -14.78
C LEU A 74 -1.79 -36.62 -15.27
N ASP A 75 -2.83 -36.53 -16.10
CA ASP A 75 -3.55 -37.68 -16.64
C ASP A 75 -3.93 -37.45 -18.10
N ALA A 76 -3.10 -37.98 -19.00
CA ALA A 76 -3.33 -37.92 -20.44
C ALA A 76 -4.62 -38.65 -20.88
N ALA A 77 -5.20 -39.53 -20.04
CA ALA A 77 -6.45 -40.21 -20.33
C ALA A 77 -7.70 -39.35 -20.03
N GLY A 78 -7.54 -38.17 -19.42
CA GLY A 78 -8.61 -37.19 -19.20
C GLY A 78 -9.64 -37.59 -18.15
N LYS A 79 -9.30 -38.49 -17.21
CA LYS A 79 -10.21 -38.92 -16.13
C LYS A 79 -10.21 -37.95 -14.95
N ILE A 80 -9.14 -37.19 -14.77
CA ILE A 80 -9.01 -36.19 -13.72
C ILE A 80 -9.49 -34.83 -14.25
N GLN A 81 -10.60 -34.34 -13.71
CA GLN A 81 -11.16 -33.02 -14.03
C GLN A 81 -11.46 -32.28 -12.72
N PRO A 82 -10.48 -31.54 -12.16
CA PRO A 82 -10.69 -30.75 -10.97
C PRO A 82 -11.69 -29.61 -11.25
N GLU A 83 -12.65 -29.40 -10.35
CA GLU A 83 -13.58 -28.25 -10.44
C GLU A 83 -13.20 -27.14 -9.47
N LYS A 84 -12.58 -27.48 -8.33
CA LYS A 84 -12.19 -26.52 -7.29
C LYS A 84 -10.90 -25.82 -7.68
N VAL A 85 -10.86 -24.49 -7.54
CA VAL A 85 -9.71 -23.66 -7.91
C VAL A 85 -9.36 -22.63 -6.85
N ILE A 86 -8.06 -22.47 -6.57
CA ILE A 86 -7.50 -21.32 -5.86
C ILE A 86 -6.99 -20.32 -6.90
N LEU A 87 -7.37 -19.07 -6.77
CA LEU A 87 -6.95 -18.00 -7.67
C LEU A 87 -5.73 -17.27 -7.10
N GLY A 88 -4.62 -17.26 -7.82
CA GLY A 88 -3.50 -16.34 -7.59
C GLY A 88 -3.72 -15.08 -8.43
N LEU A 89 -3.83 -13.94 -7.76
CA LEU A 89 -4.16 -12.65 -8.38
C LEU A 89 -3.01 -11.65 -8.22
N PRO A 90 -2.81 -10.74 -9.19
CA PRO A 90 -1.81 -9.69 -9.07
C PRO A 90 -2.29 -8.66 -8.04
N SER A 91 -1.34 -7.93 -7.45
CA SER A 91 -1.64 -7.00 -6.35
C SER A 91 -2.58 -5.86 -6.75
N ASP A 92 -2.57 -5.45 -8.01
CA ASP A 92 -3.38 -4.36 -8.57
C ASP A 92 -4.84 -4.75 -8.85
N TRP A 93 -5.19 -6.04 -8.74
CA TRP A 93 -6.57 -6.51 -8.84
C TRP A 93 -7.34 -6.40 -7.52
N LEU A 94 -6.67 -5.94 -6.46
CA LEU A 94 -7.27 -5.72 -5.16
C LEU A 94 -7.46 -4.22 -4.87
N ALA A 95 -8.52 -3.91 -4.12
CA ALA A 95 -8.77 -2.61 -3.51
C ALA A 95 -9.25 -2.86 -2.07
N GLN A 96 -8.55 -2.28 -1.08
CA GLN A 96 -8.84 -2.48 0.35
C GLN A 96 -8.90 -3.97 0.74
N GLU A 97 -7.89 -4.75 0.34
CA GLU A 97 -7.77 -6.19 0.64
C GLU A 97 -8.89 -7.08 0.06
N LYS A 98 -9.76 -6.51 -0.79
CA LYS A 98 -10.80 -7.24 -1.52
C LYS A 98 -10.57 -7.14 -3.02
N ILE A 99 -11.05 -8.13 -3.77
CA ILE A 99 -11.00 -8.08 -5.24
C ILE A 99 -11.78 -6.86 -5.73
N ALA A 100 -11.16 -6.04 -6.57
CA ALA A 100 -11.80 -4.85 -7.13
C ALA A 100 -13.10 -5.22 -7.88
N PRO A 101 -14.20 -4.45 -7.77
CA PRO A 101 -15.50 -4.83 -8.34
C PRO A 101 -15.48 -5.13 -9.83
N VAL A 102 -14.66 -4.40 -10.59
CA VAL A 102 -14.45 -4.62 -12.03
C VAL A 102 -13.85 -6.00 -12.31
N ARG A 103 -12.81 -6.37 -11.56
CA ARG A 103 -12.14 -7.68 -11.68
C ARG A 103 -13.00 -8.83 -11.14
N LEU A 104 -13.80 -8.58 -10.11
CA LEU A 104 -14.75 -9.56 -9.57
C LEU A 104 -15.77 -9.99 -10.63
N LYS A 105 -16.24 -9.06 -11.49
CA LYS A 105 -17.12 -9.38 -12.61
C LYS A 105 -16.43 -10.30 -13.63
N SER A 106 -15.19 -10.01 -14.01
CA SER A 106 -14.39 -10.85 -14.90
C SER A 106 -14.16 -12.24 -14.33
N LEU A 107 -13.83 -12.37 -13.04
CA LEU A 107 -13.64 -13.67 -12.37
C LEU A 107 -14.94 -14.46 -12.24
N LYS A 108 -16.08 -13.80 -12.01
CA LYS A 108 -17.41 -14.44 -12.06
C LYS A 108 -17.71 -15.00 -13.46
N TYR A 109 -17.43 -14.20 -14.50
CA TYR A 109 -17.60 -14.63 -15.89
C TYR A 109 -16.71 -15.83 -16.24
N LEU A 110 -15.43 -15.77 -15.86
CA LEU A 110 -14.46 -16.86 -15.98
C LEU A 110 -14.96 -18.14 -15.32
N SER A 111 -15.34 -18.05 -14.04
CA SER A 111 -15.76 -19.20 -13.23
C SER A 111 -17.00 -19.87 -13.83
N HIS A 112 -17.96 -19.06 -14.31
CA HIS A 112 -19.15 -19.59 -14.98
C HIS A 112 -18.83 -20.25 -16.32
N LYS A 113 -17.99 -19.64 -17.15
CA LYS A 113 -17.61 -20.17 -18.48
C LYS A 113 -16.84 -21.49 -18.38
N LEU A 114 -15.93 -21.59 -17.42
CA LEU A 114 -15.07 -22.76 -17.23
C LEU A 114 -15.60 -23.75 -16.20
N SER A 115 -16.81 -23.53 -15.66
CA SER A 115 -17.42 -24.36 -14.61
C SER A 115 -16.53 -24.55 -13.37
N LEU A 116 -15.76 -23.52 -13.01
CA LEU A 116 -14.83 -23.55 -11.88
C LEU A 116 -15.52 -23.11 -10.58
N LYS A 117 -15.15 -23.75 -9.48
CA LYS A 117 -15.57 -23.42 -8.12
C LYS A 117 -14.40 -22.79 -7.38
N ALA A 118 -14.37 -21.46 -7.32
CA ALA A 118 -13.35 -20.75 -6.55
C ALA A 118 -13.49 -21.07 -5.06
N VAL A 119 -12.44 -21.66 -4.47
CA VAL A 119 -12.39 -22.00 -3.03
C VAL A 119 -11.63 -20.97 -2.19
N GLY A 120 -10.95 -20.03 -2.85
CA GLY A 120 -10.21 -18.94 -2.23
C GLY A 120 -9.37 -18.18 -3.26
N PHE A 121 -8.78 -17.08 -2.85
CA PHE A 121 -7.76 -16.37 -3.63
C PHE A 121 -6.60 -15.97 -2.74
N VAL A 122 -5.43 -15.77 -3.35
CA VAL A 122 -4.22 -15.25 -2.70
C VAL A 122 -3.57 -14.21 -3.60
N VAL A 123 -2.87 -13.25 -3.00
CA VAL A 123 -2.07 -12.28 -3.75
C VAL A 123 -0.73 -12.93 -4.10
N THR A 124 -0.39 -12.94 -5.40
CA THR A 124 0.78 -13.68 -5.92
C THR A 124 2.10 -13.32 -5.22
N PRO A 125 2.52 -12.05 -5.12
CA PRO A 125 3.77 -11.69 -4.43
C PRO A 125 3.78 -12.11 -2.95
N GLU A 126 2.64 -12.03 -2.25
CA GLU A 126 2.55 -12.45 -0.84
C GLU A 126 2.69 -13.98 -0.68
N ALA A 127 2.05 -14.74 -1.57
CA ALA A 127 2.19 -16.19 -1.61
C ALA A 127 3.65 -16.59 -1.84
N MET A 128 4.34 -15.90 -2.76
CA MET A 128 5.76 -16.12 -3.03
C MET A 128 6.66 -15.81 -1.83
N VAL A 129 6.38 -14.73 -1.10
CA VAL A 129 7.12 -14.38 0.13
C VAL A 129 6.99 -15.50 1.17
N ARG A 130 5.76 -15.98 1.42
CA ARG A 130 5.51 -17.09 2.36
C ARG A 130 6.18 -18.39 1.90
N PHE A 131 6.11 -18.69 0.62
CA PHE A 131 6.73 -19.89 0.05
C PHE A 131 8.26 -19.85 0.15
N GLN A 132 8.89 -18.71 -0.09
CA GLN A 132 10.33 -18.54 0.07
C GLN A 132 10.76 -18.73 1.54
N GLN A 133 10.00 -18.16 2.48
CA GLN A 133 10.26 -18.33 3.93
C GLN A 133 10.19 -19.79 4.35
N HIS A 134 9.15 -20.50 3.90
CA HIS A 134 8.99 -21.93 4.19
C HIS A 134 10.14 -22.76 3.60
N THR A 135 10.58 -22.41 2.39
CA THR A 135 11.66 -23.10 1.70
C THR A 135 13.03 -22.87 2.36
N GLU A 136 13.31 -21.65 2.84
CA GLU A 136 14.58 -21.29 3.48
C GLU A 136 14.60 -21.54 5.00
N GLY A 137 13.44 -21.71 5.63
CA GLY A 137 13.31 -21.86 7.09
C GLY A 137 13.63 -20.58 7.88
N VAL A 138 13.75 -19.43 7.21
CA VAL A 138 14.03 -18.12 7.81
C VAL A 138 13.17 -17.01 7.20
N PRO A 139 12.84 -15.94 7.95
CA PRO A 139 12.09 -14.82 7.41
C PRO A 139 12.81 -14.12 6.24
N LEU A 140 12.12 -13.96 5.12
CA LEU A 140 12.68 -13.35 3.91
C LEU A 140 12.98 -11.86 4.14
N THR A 141 14.19 -11.43 3.80
CA THR A 141 14.55 -10.01 3.73
C THR A 141 15.19 -9.76 2.37
N ALA A 142 14.39 -9.25 1.42
CA ALA A 142 14.76 -9.09 0.03
C ALA A 142 13.87 -8.03 -0.66
N ILE A 143 14.32 -7.54 -1.81
CA ILE A 143 13.49 -6.82 -2.77
C ILE A 143 13.06 -7.82 -3.83
N MET A 144 11.77 -7.96 -4.09
CA MET A 144 11.26 -8.78 -5.20
C MET A 144 10.87 -7.87 -6.35
N LEU A 145 11.28 -8.23 -7.57
CA LEU A 145 11.00 -7.51 -8.80
C LEU A 145 10.28 -8.43 -9.79
N GLY A 146 8.98 -8.19 -9.99
CA GLY A 146 8.18 -8.80 -11.06
C GLY A 146 8.26 -7.94 -12.31
N ILE A 147 8.52 -8.52 -13.47
CA ILE A 147 8.86 -7.75 -14.68
C ILE A 147 8.00 -8.17 -15.86
N TRP A 148 7.03 -7.37 -16.28
CA TRP A 148 6.24 -7.65 -17.48
C TRP A 148 6.62 -6.72 -18.63
N THR A 149 5.95 -6.86 -19.76
CA THR A 149 6.26 -6.09 -20.98
C THR A 149 6.23 -4.58 -20.73
N SER A 150 5.21 -4.09 -20.00
CA SER A 150 4.95 -2.66 -19.76
C SER A 150 4.96 -2.26 -18.27
N LEU A 151 5.23 -3.20 -17.37
CA LEU A 151 5.07 -3.04 -15.93
C LEU A 151 6.25 -3.65 -15.17
N LEU A 152 6.65 -2.98 -14.09
CA LEU A 152 7.58 -3.46 -13.08
C LEU A 152 6.85 -3.42 -11.74
N GLU A 153 6.64 -4.57 -11.12
CA GLU A 153 6.14 -4.69 -9.75
C GLU A 153 7.34 -4.80 -8.81
N MET A 154 7.32 -4.00 -7.75
CA MET A 154 8.36 -3.99 -6.74
C MET A 154 7.75 -4.26 -5.37
N THR A 155 8.28 -5.27 -4.69
CA THR A 155 7.87 -5.64 -3.34
C THR A 155 9.07 -5.62 -2.42
N LEU A 156 9.08 -4.71 -1.46
CA LEU A 156 10.07 -4.70 -0.39
C LEU A 156 9.63 -5.63 0.74
N VAL A 157 10.47 -6.58 1.11
CA VAL A 157 10.20 -7.55 2.18
C VAL A 157 11.28 -7.43 3.25
N ARG A 158 10.88 -7.25 4.51
CA ARG A 158 11.78 -7.19 5.67
C ARG A 158 11.29 -8.11 6.76
N LEU A 159 12.17 -9.00 7.23
CA LEU A 159 11.86 -9.97 8.29
C LEU A 159 10.57 -10.75 8.04
N GLY A 160 10.36 -11.13 6.78
CA GLY A 160 9.22 -11.88 6.30
C GLY A 160 7.91 -11.09 6.15
N LYS A 161 7.92 -9.79 6.45
CA LYS A 161 6.77 -8.91 6.24
C LYS A 161 6.94 -8.11 4.94
N THR A 162 5.90 -8.11 4.14
CA THR A 162 5.78 -7.22 2.97
C THR A 162 5.52 -5.80 3.46
N ASP A 163 6.27 -4.83 2.94
CA ASP A 163 6.06 -3.40 3.24
C ASP A 163 4.91 -2.85 2.39
N ARG A 164 5.21 -2.25 1.23
CA ARG A 164 4.23 -1.85 0.22
C ARG A 164 4.63 -2.41 -1.13
N ILE A 165 3.65 -2.74 -1.97
CA ILE A 165 3.87 -3.12 -3.37
C ILE A 165 3.76 -1.86 -4.22
N HIS A 166 4.78 -1.59 -5.03
CA HIS A 166 4.79 -0.48 -5.98
C HIS A 166 4.73 -0.99 -7.40
N LEU A 167 3.88 -0.36 -8.19
CA LEU A 167 3.75 -0.60 -9.62
C LEU A 167 4.41 0.57 -10.36
N ILE A 168 5.39 0.25 -11.19
CA ILE A 168 6.18 1.19 -11.98
C ILE A 168 5.95 0.86 -13.45
N LYS A 169 5.72 1.88 -14.28
CA LYS A 169 5.61 1.68 -15.72
C LYS A 169 7.00 1.37 -16.27
N ARG A 170 7.15 0.24 -16.95
CA ARG A 170 8.43 -0.20 -17.49
C ARG A 170 8.79 0.58 -18.76
N SER A 171 10.04 1.03 -18.82
CA SER A 171 10.67 1.67 -19.97
C SER A 171 11.75 0.75 -20.56
N SER A 172 12.50 1.25 -21.55
CA SER A 172 13.69 0.56 -22.07
C SER A 172 14.88 0.65 -21.11
N ALA A 173 14.83 1.53 -20.10
CA ALA A 173 15.88 1.75 -19.12
C ALA A 173 15.53 1.11 -17.78
N ILE A 174 15.56 -0.23 -17.71
CA ILE A 174 15.12 -1.00 -16.53
C ILE A 174 15.80 -0.57 -15.23
N VAL A 175 17.08 -0.19 -15.29
CA VAL A 175 17.84 0.28 -14.14
C VAL A 175 17.22 1.56 -13.56
N SER A 176 16.84 2.51 -14.42
CA SER A 176 16.20 3.76 -14.01
C SER A 176 14.83 3.48 -13.39
N ASP A 177 14.05 2.57 -13.99
CA ASP A 177 12.73 2.19 -13.46
C ASP A 177 12.86 1.54 -12.06
N VAL A 178 13.89 0.70 -11.85
CA VAL A 178 14.19 0.11 -10.54
C VAL A 178 14.66 1.17 -9.54
N VAL A 179 15.50 2.13 -9.95
CA VAL A 179 15.90 3.24 -9.07
C VAL A 179 14.70 4.10 -8.68
N GLU A 180 13.80 4.40 -9.62
CA GLU A 180 12.55 5.10 -9.36
C GLU A 180 11.69 4.34 -8.34
N GLY A 181 11.46 3.05 -8.57
CA GLY A 181 10.67 2.21 -7.65
C GLY A 181 11.27 2.15 -6.25
N LEU A 182 12.60 1.99 -6.15
CA LEU A 182 13.29 1.95 -4.85
C LEU A 182 13.23 3.30 -4.12
N SER A 183 13.26 4.41 -4.86
CA SER A 183 13.16 5.75 -4.27
C SER A 183 11.81 6.05 -3.62
N ARG A 184 10.75 5.29 -3.97
CA ARG A 184 9.42 5.42 -3.34
C ARG A 184 9.37 4.88 -1.91
N TYR A 185 10.34 4.06 -1.50
CA TYR A 185 10.51 3.60 -0.11
C TYR A 185 11.35 4.59 0.72
N SER A 186 10.90 5.84 0.78
CA SER A 186 11.63 6.95 1.45
C SER A 186 11.74 6.79 2.97
N HIS A 187 10.94 5.92 3.58
CA HIS A 187 10.95 5.60 5.01
C HIS A 187 11.95 4.50 5.41
N VAL A 188 12.78 4.03 4.47
CA VAL A 188 13.66 2.88 4.69
C VAL A 188 15.12 3.32 4.77
N ASP A 189 15.69 3.27 5.98
CA ASP A 189 17.08 3.67 6.24
C ASP A 189 18.12 2.74 5.58
N MET A 190 17.75 1.50 5.27
CA MET A 190 18.63 0.51 4.66
C MET A 190 17.87 -0.50 3.80
N LEU A 191 18.24 -0.59 2.52
CA LEU A 191 17.66 -1.54 1.58
C LEU A 191 18.29 -2.94 1.72
N PRO A 192 17.50 -4.03 1.58
CA PRO A 192 18.03 -5.40 1.57
C PRO A 192 19.09 -5.61 0.48
N SER A 193 20.17 -6.31 0.81
CA SER A 193 21.24 -6.65 -0.14
C SER A 193 20.90 -7.86 -1.03
N ARG A 194 19.62 -8.22 -1.19
CA ARG A 194 19.14 -9.34 -2.00
C ARG A 194 17.98 -8.88 -2.86
N ILE A 195 18.09 -9.09 -4.16
CA ILE A 195 17.07 -8.80 -5.16
C ILE A 195 16.66 -10.13 -5.82
N LEU A 196 15.37 -10.44 -5.79
CA LEU A 196 14.78 -11.63 -6.40
C LEU A 196 13.98 -11.20 -7.63
N LEU A 197 14.43 -11.61 -8.81
CA LEU A 197 13.72 -11.39 -10.06
C LEU A 197 12.74 -12.54 -10.28
N TYR A 198 11.49 -12.22 -10.58
CA TYR A 198 10.49 -13.21 -10.98
C TYR A 198 9.67 -12.71 -12.15
N ASP A 199 8.88 -13.66 -12.64
CA ASP A 199 7.93 -13.59 -13.75
C ASP A 199 8.19 -12.52 -14.81
N SER A 200 8.64 -12.95 -16.00
CA SER A 200 8.77 -11.99 -17.09
C SER A 200 8.66 -12.48 -18.50
N GLY A 201 8.73 -13.78 -18.78
CA GLY A 201 9.11 -14.30 -20.10
C GLY A 201 9.02 -13.36 -21.33
N LEU A 202 9.89 -12.42 -21.70
CA LEU A 202 11.15 -11.79 -21.27
C LEU A 202 12.30 -12.63 -20.69
N ASP A 203 13.50 -12.24 -21.11
CA ASP A 203 14.77 -12.81 -20.68
C ASP A 203 15.26 -12.11 -19.41
N LEU A 204 15.06 -12.75 -18.25
CA LEU A 204 15.52 -12.23 -16.97
C LEU A 204 17.04 -12.21 -16.83
N GLU A 205 17.78 -13.01 -17.61
CA GLU A 205 19.25 -13.02 -17.51
C GLU A 205 19.85 -11.74 -18.09
N GLU A 206 19.28 -11.24 -19.20
CA GLU A 206 19.66 -9.93 -19.74
C GLU A 206 19.42 -8.81 -18.71
N ILE A 207 18.24 -8.81 -18.08
CA ILE A 207 17.89 -7.80 -17.07
C ILE A 207 18.81 -7.92 -15.85
N ARG A 208 19.07 -9.13 -15.38
CA ARG A 208 20.01 -9.39 -14.29
C ARG A 208 21.39 -8.82 -14.60
N GLN A 209 21.90 -9.01 -15.82
CA GLN A 209 23.18 -8.46 -16.23
C GLN A 209 23.19 -6.93 -16.22
N GLN A 210 22.12 -6.29 -16.71
CA GLN A 210 21.98 -4.83 -16.67
C GLN A 210 21.96 -4.29 -15.23
N LEU A 211 21.22 -4.95 -14.33
CA LEU A 211 21.18 -4.56 -12.92
C LEU A 211 22.51 -4.81 -12.19
N LEU A 212 23.22 -5.90 -12.49
CA LEU A 212 24.55 -6.19 -11.93
C LEU A 212 25.63 -5.21 -12.43
N ALA A 213 25.47 -4.63 -13.62
CA ALA A 213 26.39 -3.62 -14.14
C ALA A 213 26.20 -2.25 -13.48
N HIS A 214 25.05 -1.99 -12.84
CA HIS A 214 24.75 -0.70 -12.22
C HIS A 214 25.45 -0.53 -10.87
N PRO A 215 26.13 0.61 -10.61
CA PRO A 215 26.82 0.85 -9.34
C PRO A 215 25.84 1.25 -8.23
N TRP A 216 25.27 0.28 -7.52
CA TRP A 216 24.25 0.50 -6.48
C TRP A 216 24.69 1.30 -5.23
N LYS A 217 25.98 1.59 -5.06
CA LYS A 217 26.51 2.25 -3.86
C LYS A 217 26.46 3.78 -3.94
N ALA A 218 26.22 4.43 -2.80
CA ALA A 218 26.44 5.86 -2.64
C ALA A 218 27.91 6.23 -2.97
N PRO A 219 28.19 7.38 -3.62
CA PRO A 219 27.31 8.56 -3.79
C PRO A 219 26.51 8.59 -5.10
N GLN A 220 26.59 7.56 -5.95
CA GLN A 220 26.12 7.64 -7.34
C GLN A 220 24.60 7.44 -7.51
N THR A 221 23.96 6.67 -6.63
CA THR A 221 22.53 6.30 -6.74
C THR A 221 21.63 6.96 -5.70
N ARG A 222 22.18 7.62 -4.67
CA ARG A 222 21.46 8.12 -3.48
C ARG A 222 20.59 7.07 -2.76
N LEU A 223 20.71 5.79 -3.09
CA LEU A 223 19.96 4.70 -2.48
C LEU A 223 20.72 4.11 -1.28
N PRO A 224 20.04 3.74 -0.18
CA PRO A 224 20.67 3.30 1.06
C PRO A 224 21.06 1.80 1.04
N PHE A 225 21.84 1.38 0.04
CA PHE A 225 22.42 0.03 0.03
C PHE A 225 23.72 -0.02 0.86
N LEU A 226 23.75 -0.84 1.92
CA LEU A 226 24.96 -1.09 2.69
C LEU A 226 26.00 -1.93 1.90
N HIS A 227 25.51 -2.89 1.12
CA HIS A 227 26.31 -3.80 0.32
C HIS A 227 25.79 -3.84 -1.12
N PHE A 228 26.63 -4.30 -2.05
CA PHE A 228 26.18 -4.53 -3.42
C PHE A 228 25.10 -5.62 -3.41
N PRO A 229 23.92 -5.40 -4.01
CA PRO A 229 22.83 -6.36 -3.94
C PRO A 229 23.17 -7.63 -4.73
N LYS A 230 22.91 -8.78 -4.12
CA LYS A 230 22.92 -10.08 -4.82
C LYS A 230 21.63 -10.22 -5.61
N ILE A 231 21.73 -10.43 -6.92
CA ILE A 231 20.58 -10.54 -7.82
C ILE A 231 20.42 -12.00 -8.27
N GLU A 232 19.28 -12.59 -7.93
CA GLU A 232 18.90 -13.97 -8.19
C GLU A 232 17.62 -14.03 -9.02
N ILE A 233 17.52 -15.00 -9.92
CA ILE A 233 16.30 -15.26 -10.70
C ILE A 233 15.58 -16.44 -10.07
N LEU A 234 14.30 -16.25 -9.74
CA LEU A 234 13.44 -17.32 -9.25
C LEU A 234 13.03 -18.25 -10.40
N PRO A 235 12.84 -19.56 -10.14
CA PRO A 235 12.34 -20.50 -11.14
C PRO A 235 11.02 -20.03 -11.78
N SER A 236 10.81 -20.34 -13.06
CA SER A 236 9.62 -19.89 -13.79
C SER A 236 8.30 -20.44 -13.25
N ASP A 237 8.35 -21.54 -12.52
CA ASP A 237 7.22 -22.20 -11.85
C ASP A 237 7.11 -21.84 -10.35
N PHE A 238 7.94 -20.92 -9.86
CA PHE A 238 7.99 -20.55 -8.45
C PHE A 238 6.68 -19.92 -7.97
N SER A 239 6.11 -18.98 -8.74
CA SER A 239 4.86 -18.28 -8.40
C SER A 239 3.67 -19.25 -8.28
N ILE A 240 3.46 -20.11 -9.27
CA ILE A 240 2.35 -21.07 -9.26
C ILE A 240 2.52 -22.14 -8.17
N ARG A 241 3.76 -22.55 -7.86
CA ARG A 241 4.04 -23.41 -6.70
C ARG A 241 3.72 -22.70 -5.39
N ALA A 242 4.06 -21.43 -5.28
CA ALA A 242 3.77 -20.63 -4.09
C ALA A 242 2.25 -20.53 -3.86
N ILE A 243 1.48 -20.27 -4.90
CA ILE A 243 0.00 -20.24 -4.84
C ILE A 243 -0.55 -21.60 -4.40
N ALA A 244 -0.09 -22.70 -5.02
CA ALA A 244 -0.58 -24.05 -4.73
C ALA A 244 -0.18 -24.58 -3.34
N LEU A 245 1.01 -24.21 -2.83
CA LEU A 245 1.54 -24.76 -1.59
C LEU A 245 1.31 -23.84 -0.39
N ALA A 246 1.63 -22.55 -0.51
CA ALA A 246 1.40 -21.60 0.58
C ALA A 246 -0.09 -21.25 0.69
N GLY A 247 -0.73 -20.87 -0.42
CA GLY A 247 -2.18 -20.60 -0.45
C GLY A 247 -3.04 -21.85 -0.30
N GLY A 248 -2.62 -22.96 -0.91
CA GLY A 248 -3.34 -24.24 -0.82
C GLY A 248 -3.37 -24.86 0.58
N THR A 249 -2.40 -24.55 1.45
CA THR A 249 -2.39 -25.10 2.83
C THR A 249 -3.51 -24.49 3.67
N GLU A 250 -3.71 -23.18 3.62
CA GLU A 250 -4.79 -22.49 4.33
C GLU A 250 -6.16 -22.96 3.83
N VAL A 251 -6.32 -23.04 2.51
CA VAL A 251 -7.56 -23.51 1.89
C VAL A 251 -7.82 -24.98 2.23
N ALA A 252 -6.80 -25.85 2.19
CA ALA A 252 -6.94 -27.26 2.54
C ALA A 252 -7.35 -27.47 4.00
N GLN A 253 -6.86 -26.64 4.93
CA GLN A 253 -7.32 -26.64 6.32
C GLN A 253 -8.77 -26.17 6.43
N ALA A 254 -9.13 -25.07 5.76
CA ALA A 254 -10.48 -24.50 5.81
C ALA A 254 -11.56 -25.44 5.24
N ILE A 255 -11.25 -26.19 4.18
CA ILE A 255 -12.19 -27.15 3.57
C ILE A 255 -12.10 -28.57 4.15
N GLY A 256 -11.31 -28.76 5.21
CA GLY A 256 -11.21 -30.03 5.96
C GLY A 256 -10.40 -31.13 5.28
N LEU A 257 -9.55 -30.80 4.30
CA LEU A 257 -8.65 -31.74 3.62
C LEU A 257 -7.32 -31.97 4.35
N MET A 258 -6.99 -31.11 5.32
CA MET A 258 -5.75 -31.18 6.10
C MET A 258 -6.08 -30.96 7.58
N SER A 259 -5.56 -31.83 8.46
CA SER A 259 -5.63 -31.62 9.91
C SER A 259 -4.55 -30.63 10.34
N PRO A 260 -4.83 -29.67 11.24
CA PRO A 260 -3.81 -28.76 11.75
C PRO A 260 -2.69 -29.58 12.40
N VAL A 261 -1.47 -29.43 11.89
CA VAL A 261 -0.26 -29.95 12.54
C VAL A 261 0.20 -28.87 13.52
N PRO A 262 0.49 -29.19 14.79
CA PRO A 262 1.12 -28.23 15.70
C PRO A 262 2.57 -27.99 15.23
N ASP A 263 2.80 -26.89 14.52
CA ASP A 263 4.13 -26.49 14.10
C ASP A 263 4.90 -25.84 15.27
N ILE A 264 6.13 -26.31 15.46
CA ILE A 264 7.09 -25.86 16.45
C ILE A 264 7.92 -24.74 15.80
N LEU A 265 7.34 -23.56 15.52
CA LEU A 265 8.04 -22.31 15.16
C LEU A 265 7.08 -21.12 15.41
N PRO A 266 7.59 -19.90 15.71
CA PRO A 266 6.80 -18.88 16.39
C PRO A 266 5.69 -18.31 15.52
N GLU A 267 4.52 -18.31 16.15
CA GLU A 267 3.23 -17.77 15.72
C GLU A 267 3.36 -16.31 15.28
N ILE A 268 3.11 -16.05 13.99
CA ILE A 268 2.70 -14.74 13.51
C ILE A 268 1.22 -14.65 13.88
N GLU A 269 0.84 -13.64 14.67
CA GLU A 269 -0.56 -13.37 15.01
C GLU A 269 -1.44 -13.51 13.75
N PRO A 270 -2.47 -14.36 13.78
CA PRO A 270 -3.49 -14.37 12.74
C PRO A 270 -4.13 -12.98 12.73
N GLN A 271 -4.09 -12.29 11.59
CA GLN A 271 -5.09 -11.26 11.34
C GLN A 271 -6.47 -11.93 11.42
N GLU A 272 -7.41 -11.25 12.09
CA GLU A 272 -8.76 -11.75 12.33
C GLU A 272 -9.38 -12.34 11.05
N ILE A 273 -9.51 -13.67 11.03
CA ILE A 273 -10.46 -14.33 10.15
C ILE A 273 -11.83 -14.09 10.78
N VAL A 274 -12.66 -13.29 10.11
CA VAL A 274 -14.10 -13.27 10.34
C VAL A 274 -14.59 -14.72 10.23
N GLN A 275 -14.96 -15.33 11.35
CA GLN A 275 -15.63 -16.63 11.33
C GLN A 275 -16.97 -16.46 10.59
N PRO A 276 -17.25 -17.26 9.54
CA PRO A 276 -18.63 -17.45 9.13
C PRO A 276 -19.24 -18.49 10.07
N GLU A 277 -20.17 -18.05 10.91
CA GLU A 277 -21.23 -18.96 11.34
C GLU A 277 -21.90 -19.51 10.08
N ALA A 278 -22.11 -20.83 10.07
CA ALA A 278 -22.75 -21.64 9.03
C ALA A 278 -23.56 -20.86 7.97
N GLY A 279 -22.93 -20.58 6.82
CA GLY A 279 -23.58 -19.93 5.68
C GLY A 279 -22.61 -19.00 4.96
N VAL A 280 -21.96 -19.50 3.91
CA VAL A 280 -21.01 -18.75 3.08
C VAL A 280 -21.72 -17.56 2.42
N ASP A 281 -21.31 -16.33 2.77
CA ASP A 281 -21.52 -15.14 1.92
C ASP A 281 -20.17 -14.53 1.53
N LEU A 282 -19.60 -15.05 0.44
CA LEU A 282 -18.42 -14.53 -0.24
C LEU A 282 -18.78 -13.44 -1.28
N GLY A 283 -19.94 -12.78 -1.17
CA GLY A 283 -20.41 -11.83 -2.18
C GLY A 283 -20.84 -12.50 -3.49
N PHE A 284 -21.14 -13.80 -3.43
CA PHE A 284 -21.80 -14.57 -4.48
C PHE A 284 -23.15 -15.00 -3.93
N VAL A 285 -24.13 -14.09 -3.98
CA VAL A 285 -25.51 -14.44 -3.61
C VAL A 285 -26.05 -15.42 -4.66
N ALA A 286 -26.51 -16.59 -4.21
CA ALA A 286 -27.32 -17.51 -5.00
C ALA A 286 -28.77 -16.99 -5.04
N GLU A 287 -29.29 -16.84 -6.26
CA GLU A 287 -30.67 -16.52 -6.61
C GLU A 287 -31.37 -15.42 -5.79
N GLN A 288 -31.07 -14.16 -6.12
CA GLN A 288 -32.09 -13.12 -6.11
C GLN A 288 -32.39 -12.70 -7.54
N ASP A 289 -33.65 -12.94 -7.93
CA ASP A 289 -34.24 -12.50 -9.18
C ASP A 289 -34.12 -10.98 -9.30
N VAL A 290 -33.56 -10.50 -10.43
CA VAL A 290 -33.18 -9.10 -10.67
C VAL A 290 -34.41 -8.26 -11.08
N ALA A 291 -35.51 -8.38 -10.35
CA ALA A 291 -36.76 -7.68 -10.67
C ALA A 291 -37.31 -6.77 -9.56
N GLN A 292 -36.74 -6.76 -8.35
CA GLN A 292 -37.29 -5.95 -7.25
C GLN A 292 -36.22 -5.32 -6.34
N PHE A 293 -35.46 -4.37 -6.86
CA PHE A 293 -35.01 -3.21 -6.09
C PHE A 293 -34.95 -2.00 -7.02
N SER A 294 -35.81 -1.01 -6.75
CA SER A 294 -35.80 0.26 -7.44
C SER A 294 -34.54 1.05 -7.07
N PRO A 295 -33.74 1.55 -8.03
CA PRO A 295 -32.61 2.40 -7.71
C PRO A 295 -33.07 3.78 -7.21
N PRO A 296 -32.30 4.47 -6.34
CA PRO A 296 -32.46 5.91 -6.15
C PRO A 296 -32.23 6.64 -7.49
N PRO A 297 -32.88 7.79 -7.74
CA PRO A 297 -32.86 8.43 -9.03
C PRO A 297 -31.45 8.92 -9.37
N VAL A 298 -30.84 8.31 -10.38
CA VAL A 298 -29.69 8.86 -11.11
C VAL A 298 -30.24 9.83 -12.15
N ILE A 299 -29.74 11.07 -12.11
CA ILE A 299 -29.93 12.05 -13.18
C ILE A 299 -28.91 11.69 -14.26
N GLU A 300 -29.37 11.18 -15.40
CA GLU A 300 -28.51 11.02 -16.57
C GLU A 300 -28.19 12.38 -17.22
N PRO A 301 -26.94 12.61 -17.64
CA PRO A 301 -26.62 13.67 -18.58
C PRO A 301 -27.17 13.34 -19.97
N VAL A 302 -27.94 14.27 -20.53
CA VAL A 302 -28.47 14.20 -21.89
C VAL A 302 -27.32 14.21 -22.90
N ALA A 303 -27.12 13.09 -23.61
CA ALA A 303 -26.31 13.07 -24.82
C ALA A 303 -27.01 13.84 -25.96
N PRO A 304 -26.29 14.64 -26.77
CA PRO A 304 -26.85 15.25 -27.96
C PRO A 304 -27.19 14.19 -29.02
N PRO A 305 -28.20 14.40 -29.86
CA PRO A 305 -28.64 13.42 -30.84
C PRO A 305 -27.55 13.12 -31.89
N ILE A 306 -27.31 11.82 -32.07
CA ILE A 306 -26.50 11.23 -33.13
C ILE A 306 -27.06 11.67 -34.49
N SER A 307 -26.16 12.19 -35.31
CA SER A 307 -26.39 12.52 -36.72
C SER A 307 -26.68 11.25 -37.52
N PRO A 308 -27.69 11.23 -38.42
CA PRO A 308 -27.86 10.11 -39.33
C PRO A 308 -26.77 10.09 -40.41
N ALA A 309 -26.41 8.86 -40.79
CA ALA A 309 -25.38 8.50 -41.74
C ALA A 309 -25.45 9.22 -43.10
N LEU A 310 -24.26 9.46 -43.67
CA LEU A 310 -23.99 9.94 -45.03
C LEU A 310 -24.75 9.11 -46.09
N LYS A 311 -25.80 9.71 -46.68
CA LYS A 311 -26.27 9.34 -48.01
C LYS A 311 -25.39 10.03 -49.06
N LYS A 312 -24.92 9.24 -50.02
CA LYS A 312 -24.13 9.63 -51.19
C LYS A 312 -24.62 10.95 -51.81
N LEU A 313 -23.67 11.85 -52.06
CA LEU A 313 -23.89 13.09 -52.81
C LEU A 313 -24.44 12.78 -54.20
N ALA A 314 -25.69 13.18 -54.45
CA ALA A 314 -26.18 13.47 -55.78
C ALA A 314 -25.91 14.96 -56.05
N VAL A 315 -25.12 15.25 -57.08
CA VAL A 315 -24.86 16.60 -57.59
C VAL A 315 -26.19 17.22 -58.04
N ARG A 316 -26.78 18.09 -57.21
CA ARG A 316 -27.89 18.96 -57.60
C ARG A 316 -27.31 20.27 -58.12
N ARG A 317 -27.56 20.53 -59.40
CA ARG A 317 -27.24 21.78 -60.10
C ARG A 317 -27.92 22.96 -59.40
N PHE A 318 -27.16 24.03 -59.20
CA PHE A 318 -27.67 25.31 -58.71
C PHE A 318 -28.83 25.82 -59.57
N PRO A 319 -30.02 26.11 -59.01
CA PRO A 319 -30.95 26.99 -59.69
C PRO A 319 -30.37 28.41 -59.64
N LYS A 320 -30.34 29.08 -60.79
CA LYS A 320 -30.04 30.52 -60.86
C LYS A 320 -31.06 31.26 -59.99
N ILE A 321 -30.61 31.82 -58.87
CA ILE A 321 -31.41 32.75 -58.08
C ILE A 321 -31.42 34.05 -58.89
N SER A 322 -32.53 34.29 -59.59
CA SER A 322 -32.88 35.65 -60.00
C SER A 322 -33.25 36.43 -58.74
N LEU A 323 -32.70 37.63 -58.60
CA LEU A 323 -33.11 38.62 -57.61
C LEU A 323 -34.59 38.94 -57.84
N ARG A 324 -35.49 38.23 -57.15
CA ARG A 324 -36.84 38.73 -56.91
C ARG A 324 -36.72 39.83 -55.88
N ALA A 325 -37.04 41.05 -56.30
CA ALA A 325 -37.19 42.20 -55.43
C ALA A 325 -38.04 41.81 -54.20
N ILE A 326 -37.47 42.06 -53.02
CA ILE A 326 -38.17 41.92 -51.74
C ILE A 326 -39.35 42.89 -51.79
N ALA A 327 -40.56 42.34 -51.93
CA ALA A 327 -41.78 43.09 -51.70
C ALA A 327 -41.90 43.29 -50.20
N PHE A 328 -41.65 44.51 -49.73
CA PHE A 328 -42.03 44.92 -48.39
C PHE A 328 -43.55 44.69 -48.23
N PRO A 329 -44.03 44.07 -47.14
CA PRO A 329 -45.45 44.07 -46.84
C PRO A 329 -45.87 45.53 -46.73
N GLY A 330 -46.78 45.96 -47.61
CA GLY A 330 -47.24 47.33 -47.67
C GLY A 330 -47.79 47.74 -46.31
N LEU A 331 -47.00 48.52 -45.57
CA LEU A 331 -47.47 49.24 -44.40
C LEU A 331 -48.61 50.13 -44.90
N ARG A 332 -49.85 49.76 -44.59
CA ARG A 332 -51.02 50.61 -44.79
C ARG A 332 -50.90 51.77 -43.80
N LEU A 333 -50.17 52.81 -44.21
CA LEU A 333 -50.17 54.07 -43.50
C LEU A 333 -51.62 54.59 -43.52
N PRO A 334 -52.23 54.89 -42.36
CA PRO A 334 -53.55 55.48 -42.30
C PRO A 334 -53.54 56.80 -43.10
N ARG A 335 -54.50 56.96 -44.00
CA ARG A 335 -54.71 58.23 -44.73
C ARG A 335 -55.22 59.26 -43.73
N PHE A 336 -54.31 59.97 -43.09
CA PHE A 336 -54.64 61.18 -42.35
C PHE A 336 -55.03 62.28 -43.34
N SER A 337 -56.26 62.74 -43.28
CA SER A 337 -56.72 63.95 -43.97
C SER A 337 -55.94 65.14 -43.42
N VAL A 338 -54.96 65.63 -44.18
CA VAL A 338 -54.14 66.78 -43.78
C VAL A 338 -54.93 68.06 -44.04
N GLY A 339 -55.77 68.42 -43.08
CA GLY A 339 -56.20 69.80 -42.90
C GLY A 339 -55.02 70.64 -42.40
N GLY A 340 -54.29 71.25 -43.34
CA GLY A 340 -53.34 72.34 -43.11
C GLY A 340 -52.22 72.11 -42.09
N LYS A 341 -51.05 71.60 -42.55
CA LYS A 341 -49.65 71.87 -42.09
C LYS A 341 -48.71 70.66 -42.40
N PRO A 342 -48.34 70.39 -43.67
CA PRO A 342 -47.43 69.28 -44.03
C PRO A 342 -46.03 69.42 -43.41
N LEU A 343 -45.60 70.65 -43.11
CA LEU A 343 -44.34 70.94 -42.42
C LEU A 343 -44.27 70.32 -41.02
N LEU A 344 -45.40 70.25 -40.30
CA LEU A 344 -45.46 69.74 -38.93
C LEU A 344 -45.25 68.21 -38.89
N ILE A 345 -45.82 67.49 -39.85
CA ILE A 345 -45.68 66.03 -39.96
C ILE A 345 -44.24 65.66 -40.33
N PHE A 346 -43.62 66.43 -41.24
CA PHE A 346 -42.21 66.26 -41.57
C PHE A 346 -41.31 66.52 -40.36
N LEU A 347 -41.58 67.60 -39.60
CA LEU A 347 -40.81 67.93 -38.40
C LEU A 347 -40.93 66.83 -37.32
N ILE A 348 -42.13 66.28 -37.11
CA ILE A 348 -42.36 65.16 -36.18
C ILE A 348 -41.63 63.91 -36.64
N ALA A 349 -41.66 63.59 -37.94
CA ALA A 349 -40.94 62.43 -38.49
C ALA A 349 -39.43 62.56 -38.33
N VAL A 350 -38.86 63.75 -38.59
CA VAL A 350 -37.43 64.04 -38.38
C VAL A 350 -37.06 63.94 -36.90
N LEU A 351 -37.88 64.47 -36.00
CA LEU A 351 -37.64 64.39 -34.56
C LEU A 351 -37.73 62.96 -34.04
N LEU A 352 -38.64 62.16 -34.57
CA LEU A 352 -38.77 60.73 -34.24
C LEU A 352 -37.58 59.92 -34.78
N LEU A 353 -37.12 60.20 -36.00
CA LEU A 353 -35.90 59.61 -36.56
C LEU A 353 -34.64 60.01 -35.77
N ALA A 354 -34.53 61.27 -35.37
CA ALA A 354 -33.43 61.76 -34.52
C ALA A 354 -33.47 61.11 -33.12
N GLY A 355 -34.67 60.94 -32.55
CA GLY A 355 -34.87 60.23 -31.30
C GLY A 355 -34.52 58.73 -31.39
N LEU A 356 -34.93 58.05 -32.47
CA LEU A 356 -34.56 56.65 -32.73
C LEU A 356 -33.07 56.50 -32.97
N PHE A 357 -32.45 57.41 -33.70
CA PHE A 357 -31.01 57.42 -33.95
C PHE A 357 -30.23 57.68 -32.64
N GLY A 358 -30.63 58.68 -31.85
CA GLY A 358 -30.05 58.95 -30.54
C GLY A 358 -30.23 57.79 -29.56
N GLY A 359 -31.41 57.16 -29.55
CA GLY A 359 -31.67 55.95 -28.77
C GLY A 359 -30.78 54.78 -29.20
N TYR A 360 -30.63 54.56 -30.51
CA TYR A 360 -29.72 53.53 -31.05
C TYR A 360 -28.25 53.79 -30.70
N TRP A 361 -27.83 55.05 -30.68
CA TRP A 361 -26.43 55.42 -30.47
C TRP A 361 -26.00 55.41 -28.99
N TYR A 362 -26.85 55.89 -28.08
CA TYR A 362 -26.47 56.17 -26.69
C TYR A 362 -27.07 55.22 -25.64
N LEU A 363 -28.15 54.50 -25.96
CA LEU A 363 -28.86 53.62 -25.02
C LEU A 363 -28.23 52.23 -24.84
N PRO A 364 -27.67 51.57 -25.87
CA PRO A 364 -27.12 50.23 -25.73
C PRO A 364 -25.98 50.17 -24.71
N SER A 365 -25.96 49.11 -23.91
CA SER A 365 -24.87 48.72 -23.03
C SER A 365 -24.55 47.24 -23.23
N SER A 366 -23.28 46.87 -23.08
CA SER A 366 -22.85 45.48 -23.24
C SER A 366 -21.81 45.08 -22.19
N THR A 367 -21.97 43.89 -21.62
CA THR A 367 -20.91 43.23 -20.84
C THR A 367 -20.33 42.10 -21.68
N VAL A 368 -19.01 42.14 -21.86
CA VAL A 368 -18.21 41.15 -22.56
C VAL A 368 -17.46 40.35 -21.51
N THR A 369 -17.77 39.06 -21.38
CA THR A 369 -17.06 38.16 -20.47
C THR A 369 -16.09 37.32 -21.29
N LEU A 370 -14.79 37.42 -20.95
CA LEU A 370 -13.72 36.64 -21.53
C LEU A 370 -13.30 35.55 -20.55
N THR A 371 -13.44 34.29 -20.96
CA THR A 371 -12.83 33.18 -20.25
C THR A 371 -11.44 32.94 -20.81
N VAL A 372 -10.42 33.10 -19.99
CA VAL A 372 -9.01 32.96 -20.38
C VAL A 372 -8.38 31.72 -19.77
N ASP A 373 -7.47 31.09 -20.52
CA ASP A 373 -6.68 29.97 -20.07
C ASP A 373 -5.64 30.41 -19.03
N LYS A 374 -5.52 29.65 -17.94
CA LYS A 374 -4.58 29.94 -16.85
C LYS A 374 -3.29 29.15 -17.05
N ARG A 375 -2.15 29.83 -16.91
CA ARG A 375 -0.84 29.17 -16.95
C ARG A 375 -0.30 29.07 -15.54
N ILE A 376 0.23 27.92 -15.15
CA ILE A 376 0.89 27.75 -13.85
C ILE A 376 2.40 27.97 -14.04
N LEU A 377 2.98 28.86 -13.23
CA LEU A 377 4.42 29.03 -13.10
C LEU A 377 4.88 28.27 -11.86
N GLU A 378 5.68 27.24 -12.08
CA GLU A 378 6.33 26.48 -11.02
C GLU A 378 7.76 26.98 -10.82
N HIS A 379 8.15 27.19 -9.57
CA HIS A 379 9.50 27.58 -9.21
C HIS A 379 9.93 26.93 -7.91
N GLN A 380 11.20 26.59 -7.80
CA GLN A 380 11.80 25.96 -6.63
C GLN A 380 13.04 26.76 -6.22
N PHE A 381 13.15 27.09 -4.93
CA PHE A 381 14.32 27.73 -4.36
C PHE A 381 14.64 27.17 -2.97
N GLU A 382 15.89 27.36 -2.53
CA GLU A 382 16.34 26.90 -1.21
C GLU A 382 16.19 28.01 -0.17
N LEU A 383 15.73 27.65 1.02
CA LEU A 383 15.52 28.52 2.17
C LEU A 383 16.07 27.85 3.43
N VAL A 384 16.91 28.53 4.17
CA VAL A 384 17.43 28.04 5.45
C VAL A 384 16.72 28.79 6.58
N ALA A 385 15.82 28.10 7.29
CA ALA A 385 15.21 28.61 8.51
C ALA A 385 16.24 28.51 9.65
N ASP A 386 16.58 29.63 10.29
CA ASP A 386 17.62 29.71 11.32
C ASP A 386 17.13 30.55 12.51
N THR A 387 17.30 30.03 13.73
CA THR A 387 16.91 30.73 14.96
C THR A 387 17.88 31.84 15.37
N ASP A 388 19.09 31.83 14.83
CA ASP A 388 20.12 32.85 15.10
C ASP A 388 20.16 33.94 14.02
N ALA A 389 19.28 33.88 13.01
CA ALA A 389 19.18 34.90 11.98
C ALA A 389 18.51 36.17 12.53
N GLY A 390 19.06 37.33 12.17
CA GLY A 390 18.44 38.65 12.41
C GLY A 390 17.28 38.94 11.45
N GLU A 391 16.92 40.22 11.29
CA GLU A 391 15.89 40.62 10.31
C GLU A 391 16.15 40.02 8.92
N ALA A 392 15.08 39.59 8.24
CA ALA A 392 15.13 38.98 6.91
C ALA A 392 15.84 39.91 5.90
N GLY A 393 17.14 39.69 5.71
CA GLY A 393 18.00 40.46 4.83
C GLY A 393 18.23 39.71 3.52
N GLY A 394 17.87 40.34 2.40
CA GLY A 394 17.95 39.78 1.06
C GLY A 394 19.33 39.24 0.65
N ASP A 395 19.28 38.27 -0.26
CA ASP A 395 20.36 37.61 -1.02
C ASP A 395 21.04 36.37 -0.40
N THR A 396 20.85 36.05 0.89
CA THR A 396 21.53 34.88 1.51
C THR A 396 20.70 33.60 1.63
N GLY A 397 19.39 33.63 1.31
CA GLY A 397 18.52 32.46 1.44
C GLY A 397 18.36 31.97 2.88
N VAL A 398 18.66 32.81 3.89
CA VAL A 398 18.50 32.52 5.32
C VAL A 398 17.32 33.31 5.86
N PHE A 399 16.48 32.67 6.67
CA PHE A 399 15.20 33.20 7.12
C PHE A 399 15.06 33.03 8.64
N PRO A 400 14.62 34.07 9.38
CA PRO A 400 14.47 33.99 10.83
C PRO A 400 13.36 33.01 11.21
N ALA A 401 13.68 32.11 12.14
CA ALA A 401 12.74 31.16 12.71
C ALA A 401 12.72 31.25 14.24
N VAL A 402 11.59 30.90 14.85
CA VAL A 402 11.45 30.88 16.31
C VAL A 402 11.03 29.48 16.76
N TYR A 403 11.52 29.06 17.92
CA TYR A 403 11.06 27.80 18.53
C TYR A 403 9.66 27.94 19.10
N SER A 404 8.83 26.95 18.80
CA SER A 404 7.58 26.69 19.50
C SER A 404 7.68 25.34 20.18
N GLU A 405 7.31 25.29 21.46
CA GLU A 405 7.39 24.09 22.29
C GLU A 405 6.04 23.72 22.90
N THR A 406 5.80 22.42 23.03
CA THR A 406 4.66 21.86 23.75
C THR A 406 5.07 20.54 24.39
N SER A 407 4.45 20.18 25.51
CA SER A 407 4.59 18.84 26.10
C SER A 407 3.30 18.07 25.88
N VAL A 408 3.43 16.85 25.36
CA VAL A 408 2.32 15.94 25.07
C VAL A 408 2.59 14.58 25.72
N SER A 409 1.55 14.02 26.34
CA SER A 409 1.60 12.71 26.97
C SER A 409 0.55 11.78 26.40
N ASP A 410 0.89 10.51 26.23
CA ASP A 410 -0.06 9.48 25.85
C ASP A 410 0.33 8.12 26.44
N GLN A 411 -0.60 7.16 26.41
CA GLN A 411 -0.37 5.81 26.88
C GLN A 411 -0.89 4.78 25.88
N SER A 412 -0.21 3.64 25.77
CA SER A 412 -0.61 2.55 24.90
C SER A 412 -0.28 1.18 25.51
N SER A 413 -1.00 0.16 25.09
CA SER A 413 -0.83 -1.24 25.50
C SER A 413 -0.65 -2.14 24.28
N VAL A 414 0.20 -3.16 24.39
CA VAL A 414 0.30 -4.26 23.42
C VAL A 414 0.34 -5.61 24.14
N PRO A 415 -0.20 -6.67 23.54
CA PRO A 415 0.02 -8.02 24.02
C PRO A 415 1.52 -8.35 23.96
N THR A 416 2.01 -9.12 24.93
CA THR A 416 3.41 -9.57 24.92
C THR A 416 3.58 -10.75 23.97
N THR A 417 4.64 -10.80 23.18
CA THR A 417 4.83 -11.90 22.20
C THR A 417 5.93 -12.88 22.62
N GLY A 418 6.69 -12.53 23.66
CA GLY A 418 7.72 -13.40 24.19
C GLY A 418 7.13 -14.64 24.83
N SER A 419 7.84 -15.76 24.68
CA SER A 419 7.47 -17.01 25.33
C SER A 419 8.65 -17.59 26.10
N LYS A 420 8.39 -18.00 27.34
CA LYS A 420 9.40 -18.59 28.22
C LYS A 420 8.83 -19.80 28.94
N LEU A 421 9.61 -20.87 29.00
CA LEU A 421 9.27 -22.02 29.81
C LEU A 421 9.52 -21.68 31.28
N VAL A 422 8.49 -21.75 32.10
CA VAL A 422 8.55 -21.54 33.55
C VAL A 422 8.01 -22.77 34.27
N GLY A 423 8.53 -23.05 35.45
CA GLY A 423 8.14 -24.21 36.24
C GLY A 423 9.20 -24.60 37.24
N ASP A 424 9.01 -25.77 37.83
CA ASP A 424 9.81 -26.27 38.94
C ASP A 424 10.77 -27.37 38.48
N LYS A 425 11.89 -27.48 39.19
CA LYS A 425 12.88 -28.54 38.97
C LYS A 425 12.48 -29.78 39.75
N ALA A 426 12.62 -30.95 39.12
CA ALA A 426 12.45 -32.21 39.85
C ALA A 426 13.54 -32.37 40.91
N SER A 427 13.17 -32.90 42.05
CA SER A 427 14.09 -33.24 43.14
C SER A 427 13.84 -34.65 43.64
N GLY A 428 14.86 -35.22 44.27
CA GLY A 428 14.79 -36.54 44.88
C GLY A 428 16.07 -36.92 45.59
N SER A 429 16.26 -38.21 45.87
CA SER A 429 17.46 -38.72 46.51
C SER A 429 18.06 -39.89 45.74
N VAL A 430 19.40 -39.97 45.72
CA VAL A 430 20.13 -41.08 45.12
C VAL A 430 21.07 -41.71 46.15
N SER A 431 21.14 -43.04 46.11
CA SER A 431 22.19 -43.81 46.77
C SER A 431 23.39 -43.90 45.84
N VAL A 432 24.49 -43.26 46.23
CA VAL A 432 25.78 -43.36 45.57
C VAL A 432 26.47 -44.62 46.06
N ILE A 433 26.89 -45.46 45.12
CA ILE A 433 27.52 -46.76 45.35
C ILE A 433 28.97 -46.67 44.87
N ASN A 434 29.91 -46.99 45.76
CA ASN A 434 31.34 -47.07 45.47
C ASN A 434 31.78 -48.54 45.44
N GLY A 435 32.20 -49.00 44.26
CA GLY A 435 32.74 -50.34 44.07
C GLY A 435 34.25 -50.47 44.23
N THR A 436 34.94 -49.37 44.50
CA THR A 436 36.41 -49.33 44.60
C THR A 436 36.89 -49.58 46.03
N SER A 437 38.17 -49.97 46.18
CA SER A 437 38.81 -50.17 47.49
C SER A 437 39.23 -48.85 48.19
N VAL A 438 38.86 -47.69 47.65
CA VAL A 438 39.28 -46.37 48.16
C VAL A 438 38.04 -45.51 48.46
N PRO A 439 37.93 -44.90 49.65
CA PRO A 439 36.83 -43.97 49.95
C PRO A 439 36.91 -42.73 49.05
N ARG A 440 35.76 -42.17 48.69
CA ARG A 440 35.66 -41.01 47.80
C ARG A 440 34.70 -39.97 48.33
N SER A 441 35.06 -38.70 48.19
CA SER A 441 34.17 -37.56 48.45
C SER A 441 33.73 -36.91 47.15
N PHE A 442 32.45 -36.51 47.08
CA PHE A 442 31.83 -35.77 45.99
C PHE A 442 31.26 -34.46 46.55
N PRO A 443 31.67 -33.29 46.03
CA PRO A 443 31.13 -32.01 46.49
C PRO A 443 29.70 -31.77 45.96
N SER A 444 28.99 -30.83 46.58
CA SER A 444 27.76 -30.23 46.07
C SER A 444 28.00 -29.68 44.66
N GLY A 445 26.99 -29.77 43.80
CA GLY A 445 27.09 -29.46 42.38
C GLY A 445 27.70 -30.57 41.51
N THR A 446 28.12 -31.71 42.08
CA THR A 446 28.56 -32.86 41.27
C THR A 446 27.42 -33.32 40.35
N ALA A 447 27.67 -33.36 39.05
CA ALA A 447 26.67 -33.72 38.05
C ALA A 447 26.53 -35.25 37.90
N ILE A 448 25.30 -35.73 37.96
CA ILE A 448 24.93 -37.10 37.60
C ILE A 448 24.03 -37.08 36.36
N THR A 449 24.15 -38.10 35.51
CA THR A 449 23.41 -38.18 34.24
C THR A 449 22.61 -39.48 34.16
N SER A 450 21.32 -39.38 33.85
CA SER A 450 20.44 -40.54 33.66
C SER A 450 20.77 -41.27 32.34
N PRO A 451 20.22 -42.48 32.11
CA PRO A 451 20.38 -43.18 30.84
C PRO A 451 19.73 -42.42 29.67
N SER A 452 18.72 -41.59 29.96
CA SER A 452 18.06 -40.70 28.99
C SER A 452 18.82 -39.38 28.74
N GLY A 453 19.97 -39.18 29.38
CA GLY A 453 20.80 -37.98 29.19
C GLY A 453 20.43 -36.77 30.06
N LEU A 454 19.46 -36.91 30.96
CA LEU A 454 19.02 -35.85 31.87
C LEU A 454 20.05 -35.65 33.00
N LYS A 455 20.33 -34.40 33.33
CA LYS A 455 21.36 -34.02 34.30
C LYS A 455 20.74 -33.59 35.63
N PHE A 456 21.30 -34.09 36.72
CA PHE A 456 20.98 -33.70 38.09
C PHE A 456 22.26 -33.33 38.82
N MET A 457 22.14 -32.50 39.86
CA MET A 457 23.27 -32.04 40.67
C MET A 457 23.07 -32.45 42.12
N PHE A 458 24.15 -32.81 42.80
CA PHE A 458 24.12 -33.04 44.24
C PHE A 458 23.85 -31.74 44.98
N ASP A 459 22.93 -31.75 45.94
CA ASP A 459 22.59 -30.56 46.73
C ASP A 459 23.61 -30.33 47.85
N SER A 460 24.30 -31.39 48.31
CA SER A 460 25.28 -31.34 49.40
C SER A 460 26.50 -32.23 49.13
N ASP A 461 27.58 -31.97 49.85
CA ASP A 461 28.77 -32.82 49.85
C ASP A 461 28.45 -34.20 50.42
N ILE A 462 29.07 -35.26 49.88
CA ILE A 462 28.91 -36.61 50.40
C ILE A 462 30.23 -37.40 50.32
N GLN A 463 30.56 -38.09 51.41
CA GLN A 463 31.68 -39.03 51.48
C GLN A 463 31.16 -40.47 51.49
N ILE A 464 31.66 -41.29 50.57
CA ILE A 464 31.31 -42.70 50.43
C ILE A 464 32.53 -43.53 50.81
N ALA A 465 32.33 -44.48 51.73
CA ALA A 465 33.36 -45.44 52.12
C ALA A 465 33.78 -46.31 50.92
N SER A 466 34.94 -46.98 51.02
CA SER A 466 35.35 -48.00 50.06
C SER A 466 34.43 -49.24 50.15
N ALA A 467 34.42 -50.05 49.09
CA ALA A 467 33.91 -51.41 49.18
C ALA A 467 34.70 -52.24 50.20
N SER A 468 34.02 -53.11 50.94
CA SER A 468 34.59 -54.01 51.95
C SER A 468 34.20 -55.46 51.67
N GLY A 469 34.97 -56.39 52.23
CA GLY A 469 34.74 -57.83 52.08
C GLY A 469 35.76 -58.63 52.87
N THR A 470 35.44 -59.90 53.13
CA THR A 470 36.37 -60.90 53.65
C THR A 470 36.97 -61.72 52.47
N ALA A 471 37.80 -62.72 52.76
CA ALA A 471 38.35 -63.60 51.74
C ALA A 471 37.27 -64.49 51.04
N ASP A 472 36.03 -64.47 51.53
CA ASP A 472 34.89 -65.15 50.89
C ASP A 472 34.44 -64.36 49.64
N PRO A 473 34.43 -64.98 48.43
CA PRO A 473 33.96 -64.35 47.20
C PRO A 473 32.55 -63.77 47.26
N ASN A 474 31.70 -64.25 48.18
CA ASN A 474 30.32 -63.76 48.36
C ASN A 474 30.19 -62.64 49.39
N SER A 475 31.29 -62.20 50.02
CA SER A 475 31.27 -61.19 51.08
C SER A 475 31.42 -59.75 50.61
N TYR A 476 31.44 -59.52 49.29
CA TYR A 476 31.60 -58.19 48.72
C TYR A 476 30.43 -57.26 49.09
N GLN A 477 30.73 -56.19 49.80
CA GLN A 477 29.79 -55.13 50.18
C GLN A 477 30.29 -53.79 49.65
N PRO A 478 29.63 -53.20 48.65
CA PRO A 478 30.02 -51.89 48.15
C PRO A 478 29.72 -50.79 49.18
N GLY A 479 30.54 -49.74 49.19
CA GLY A 479 30.25 -48.55 50.00
C GLY A 479 29.00 -47.86 49.49
N LYS A 480 28.12 -47.40 50.39
CA LYS A 480 26.88 -46.70 50.04
C LYS A 480 26.71 -45.42 50.86
N GLY A 481 26.13 -44.41 50.25
CA GLY A 481 25.68 -43.19 50.93
C GLY A 481 24.60 -42.48 50.12
N THR A 482 23.69 -41.78 50.80
CA THR A 482 22.52 -41.16 50.16
C THR A 482 22.66 -39.64 50.14
N VAL A 483 22.39 -39.03 48.98
CA VAL A 483 22.43 -37.57 48.80
C VAL A 483 21.17 -37.09 48.05
N LYS A 484 20.72 -35.87 48.36
CA LYS A 484 19.64 -35.22 47.62
C LYS A 484 20.15 -34.63 46.31
N VAL A 485 19.32 -34.67 45.29
CA VAL A 485 19.65 -34.16 43.97
C VAL A 485 18.53 -33.31 43.40
N THR A 486 18.91 -32.27 42.66
CA THR A 486 18.01 -31.39 41.93
C THR A 486 18.32 -31.43 40.44
N ALA A 487 17.29 -31.45 39.60
CA ALA A 487 17.43 -31.42 38.15
C ALA A 487 18.12 -30.13 37.67
N ALA A 488 18.94 -30.24 36.62
CA ALA A 488 19.56 -29.07 36.02
C ALA A 488 18.52 -28.18 35.31
N GLN A 489 17.51 -28.80 34.70
CA GLN A 489 16.44 -28.15 33.93
C GLN A 489 15.08 -28.34 34.63
N ILE A 490 14.19 -27.37 34.42
CA ILE A 490 12.77 -27.48 34.82
C ILE A 490 12.04 -28.48 33.91
N GLY A 491 10.90 -28.99 34.35
CA GLY A 491 10.01 -29.79 33.52
C GLY A 491 9.75 -31.20 34.01
N THR A 492 8.68 -31.79 33.47
CA THR A 492 8.17 -33.10 33.86
C THR A 492 9.10 -34.24 33.46
N ASP A 493 9.94 -34.04 32.45
CA ASP A 493 10.88 -35.07 31.96
C ASP A 493 11.90 -35.49 33.03
N SER A 494 12.17 -34.61 33.99
CA SER A 494 13.08 -34.90 35.11
C SER A 494 12.41 -35.69 36.24
N ASN A 495 11.11 -35.98 36.15
CA ASN A 495 10.41 -36.87 37.08
C ASN A 495 10.67 -38.33 36.71
N LEU A 496 11.74 -38.89 37.27
CA LEU A 496 12.21 -40.24 36.97
C LEU A 496 11.60 -41.28 37.91
N SER A 497 11.28 -42.47 37.39
CA SER A 497 10.82 -43.59 38.20
C SER A 497 11.91 -44.11 39.13
N ALA A 498 11.49 -44.74 40.23
CA ALA A 498 12.38 -45.44 41.15
C ALA A 498 13.22 -46.52 40.42
N GLY A 499 14.45 -46.73 40.87
CA GLY A 499 15.35 -47.74 40.34
C GLY A 499 16.23 -47.31 39.16
N THR A 500 16.15 -46.05 38.74
CA THR A 500 17.00 -45.46 37.70
C THR A 500 18.46 -45.37 38.16
N GLN A 501 19.39 -45.80 37.31
CA GLN A 501 20.83 -45.71 37.55
C GLN A 501 21.42 -44.53 36.80
N PHE A 502 22.29 -43.78 37.45
CA PHE A 502 22.91 -42.57 36.96
C PHE A 502 24.42 -42.71 36.92
N LYS A 503 25.02 -42.19 35.85
CA LYS A 503 26.48 -42.03 35.75
C LYS A 503 26.91 -40.79 36.52
N ILE A 504 27.97 -40.89 37.32
CA ILE A 504 28.51 -39.76 38.09
C ILE A 504 29.67 -39.14 37.31
N GLY A 505 29.51 -37.90 36.85
CA GLY A 505 30.53 -37.19 36.06
C GLY A 505 31.13 -38.03 34.93
N THR A 506 32.46 -38.14 34.91
CA THR A 506 33.23 -38.93 33.94
C THR A 506 33.59 -40.33 34.44
N PHE A 507 33.21 -40.69 35.67
CA PHE A 507 33.58 -41.97 36.28
C PHE A 507 32.93 -43.15 35.54
N SER A 508 33.62 -44.29 35.55
CA SER A 508 33.08 -45.56 35.05
C SER A 508 31.92 -46.00 35.94
N THR A 509 30.84 -46.50 35.34
CA THR A 509 29.69 -47.07 36.08
C THR A 509 30.06 -48.34 36.85
N LEU A 510 31.21 -48.96 36.53
CA LEU A 510 31.78 -50.07 37.28
C LEU A 510 32.40 -49.61 38.62
N ASP A 511 32.93 -48.38 38.66
CA ASP A 511 33.59 -47.83 39.85
C ASP A 511 32.59 -47.11 40.75
N PHE A 512 31.77 -46.24 40.13
CA PHE A 512 30.79 -45.40 40.82
C PHE A 512 29.48 -45.34 40.04
N VAL A 513 28.38 -45.60 40.75
CA VAL A 513 27.03 -45.47 40.20
C VAL A 513 26.12 -44.83 41.24
N ALA A 514 25.25 -43.92 40.81
CA ALA A 514 24.18 -43.40 41.66
C ALA A 514 22.87 -44.09 41.26
N LYS A 515 22.03 -44.42 42.22
CA LYS A 515 20.72 -45.05 41.97
C LYS A 515 19.65 -44.39 42.82
N ASN A 516 18.52 -43.99 42.24
CA ASN A 516 17.39 -43.55 43.04
C ASN A 516 16.59 -44.77 43.53
N GLU A 517 16.32 -44.84 44.83
CA GLU A 517 15.43 -45.89 45.38
C GLU A 517 13.97 -45.46 45.35
N GLU A 518 13.70 -44.14 45.35
CA GLU A 518 12.37 -43.55 45.21
C GLU A 518 12.29 -42.71 43.92
N ALA A 519 11.08 -42.54 43.39
CA ALA A 519 10.87 -41.72 42.19
C ALA A 519 11.20 -40.25 42.45
N PHE A 520 11.75 -39.56 41.45
CA PHE A 520 11.90 -38.11 41.46
C PHE A 520 10.58 -37.44 41.09
N SER A 521 10.30 -36.32 41.73
CA SER A 521 9.05 -35.60 41.55
C SER A 521 9.24 -34.10 41.74
N GLY A 522 8.17 -33.33 41.52
CA GLY A 522 8.18 -31.87 41.64
C GLY A 522 8.64 -31.15 40.38
N GLY A 523 9.07 -31.85 39.33
CA GLY A 523 9.35 -31.26 38.03
C GLY A 523 8.06 -30.84 37.33
N SER A 524 7.94 -29.56 37.02
CA SER A 524 6.80 -28.98 36.30
C SER A 524 7.31 -28.04 35.21
N SER A 525 6.55 -27.90 34.13
CA SER A 525 6.83 -26.90 33.09
C SER A 525 5.54 -26.45 32.45
N ARG A 526 5.38 -25.13 32.30
CA ARG A 526 4.35 -24.50 31.51
C ARG A 526 4.98 -23.41 30.65
N GLN A 527 4.37 -23.15 29.51
CA GLN A 527 4.72 -22.02 28.68
C GLN A 527 4.06 -20.77 29.25
N ALA A 528 4.84 -19.72 29.51
CA ALA A 528 4.35 -18.43 29.97
C ALA A 528 4.67 -17.35 28.94
N GLN A 529 3.74 -16.41 28.78
CA GLN A 529 3.91 -15.22 27.98
C GLN A 529 4.78 -14.23 28.77
N VAL A 530 5.78 -13.66 28.11
CA VAL A 530 6.73 -12.74 28.73
C VAL A 530 6.98 -11.54 27.84
N VAL A 531 7.33 -10.42 28.46
CA VAL A 531 7.71 -9.20 27.74
C VAL A 531 8.98 -9.44 26.93
N SER A 532 8.89 -9.31 25.60
CA SER A 532 10.04 -9.38 24.71
C SER A 532 10.66 -8.01 24.44
N LYS A 533 11.89 -7.99 23.92
CA LYS A 533 12.54 -6.75 23.45
C LYS A 533 11.77 -6.11 22.29
N ASP A 534 11.19 -6.95 21.43
CA ASP A 534 10.42 -6.51 20.28
C ASP A 534 9.16 -5.78 20.73
N ASP A 535 8.46 -6.27 21.75
CA ASP A 535 7.25 -5.63 22.30
C ASP A 535 7.56 -4.21 22.80
N ILE A 536 8.64 -4.06 23.59
CA ILE A 536 9.11 -2.76 24.09
C ILE A 536 9.43 -1.82 22.93
N SER A 537 10.16 -2.29 21.91
CA SER A 537 10.59 -1.46 20.80
C SER A 537 9.43 -1.01 19.91
N LYS A 538 8.49 -1.91 19.60
CA LYS A 538 7.30 -1.63 18.79
C LYS A 538 6.38 -0.67 19.50
N LEU A 539 6.12 -0.88 20.80
CA LEU A 539 5.27 -0.01 21.61
C LEU A 539 5.85 1.41 21.72
N ARG A 540 7.17 1.54 21.94
CA ARG A 540 7.84 2.84 21.93
C ARG A 540 7.72 3.54 20.57
N GLN A 541 7.97 2.81 19.48
CA GLN A 541 7.94 3.37 18.13
C GLN A 541 6.53 3.84 17.74
N SER A 542 5.50 3.03 17.99
CA SER A 542 4.11 3.39 17.67
C SER A 542 3.62 4.57 18.50
N LEU A 543 3.91 4.59 19.80
CA LEU A 543 3.51 5.68 20.69
C LEU A 543 4.26 6.98 20.36
N SER A 544 5.55 6.90 20.03
CA SER A 544 6.34 8.08 19.61
C SER A 544 5.82 8.67 18.29
N ALA A 545 5.39 7.83 17.34
CA ALA A 545 4.79 8.29 16.08
C ALA A 545 3.45 9.00 16.32
N SER A 546 2.59 8.43 17.19
CA SER A 546 1.33 9.05 17.60
C SER A 546 1.54 10.40 18.30
N LEU A 547 2.50 10.46 19.23
CA LEU A 547 2.86 11.69 19.94
C LEU A 547 3.44 12.75 19.00
N ARG A 548 4.15 12.36 17.94
CA ARG A 548 4.65 13.31 16.92
C ARG A 548 3.50 13.99 16.19
N GLU A 549 2.47 13.24 15.80
CA GLU A 549 1.32 13.81 15.11
C GLU A 549 0.49 14.69 16.05
N ARG A 550 0.25 14.25 17.28
CA ARG A 550 -0.43 15.07 18.30
C ARG A 550 0.34 16.36 18.60
N ALA A 551 1.67 16.27 18.71
CA ALA A 551 2.52 17.44 18.88
C ALA A 551 2.43 18.40 17.69
N ARG A 552 2.36 17.88 16.46
CA ARG A 552 2.17 18.69 15.26
C ARG A 552 0.85 19.45 15.31
N GLU A 553 -0.25 18.75 15.60
CA GLU A 553 -1.58 19.37 15.73
C GLU A 553 -1.61 20.45 16.83
N ASP A 554 -1.00 20.17 17.99
CA ASP A 554 -0.89 21.12 19.09
C ASP A 554 -0.03 22.34 18.73
N LEU A 555 1.11 22.16 18.04
CA LEU A 555 1.95 23.27 17.60
C LEU A 555 1.24 24.13 16.54
N VAL A 556 0.53 23.50 15.59
CA VAL A 556 -0.23 24.22 14.55
C VAL A 556 -1.41 24.98 15.15
N SER A 557 -2.11 24.41 16.13
CA SER A 557 -3.24 25.08 16.78
C SER A 557 -2.82 26.23 17.70
N ARG A 558 -1.57 26.22 18.20
CA ARG A 558 -0.99 27.31 18.99
C ARG A 558 -0.32 28.40 18.15
N ALA A 559 0.01 28.10 16.89
CA ALA A 559 0.58 29.09 15.98
C ALA A 559 -0.44 30.21 15.70
N SER A 560 0.02 31.44 15.70
CA SER A 560 -0.80 32.60 15.34
C SER A 560 -1.14 32.62 13.84
N ASP A 561 -2.10 33.45 13.43
CA ASP A 561 -2.53 33.55 12.03
C ASP A 561 -1.38 33.91 11.07
N ASP A 562 -0.37 34.66 11.53
CA ASP A 562 0.83 35.03 10.75
C ASP A 562 1.99 34.01 10.89
N GLU A 563 1.80 32.91 11.60
CA GLU A 563 2.85 31.92 11.84
C GLU A 563 2.60 30.64 11.05
N ASN A 564 3.67 30.11 10.47
CA ASN A 564 3.66 28.82 9.81
C ASN A 564 4.65 27.88 10.50
N VAL A 565 4.12 26.80 11.08
CA VAL A 565 4.94 25.75 11.70
C VAL A 565 5.56 24.92 10.58
N ILE A 566 6.85 24.64 10.67
CA ILE A 566 7.55 23.72 9.76
C ILE A 566 7.41 22.30 10.34
N PRO A 567 6.50 21.45 9.85
CA PRO A 567 6.17 20.18 10.52
C PRO A 567 7.36 19.22 10.62
N GLU A 568 8.26 19.26 9.65
CA GLU A 568 9.41 18.39 9.58
C GLU A 568 10.54 18.82 10.55
N SER A 569 10.50 20.05 11.05
CA SER A 569 11.42 20.53 12.09
C SER A 569 11.07 20.02 13.50
N ILE A 570 9.89 19.40 13.67
CA ILE A 570 9.43 18.92 14.97
C ILE A 570 10.40 17.85 15.46
N SER A 571 10.99 18.09 16.62
CA SER A 571 11.85 17.17 17.36
C SER A 571 11.17 16.80 18.67
N LEU A 572 11.25 15.53 19.03
CA LEU A 572 10.70 15.01 20.29
C LEU A 572 11.84 14.70 21.24
N GLU A 573 11.77 15.23 22.44
CA GLU A 573 12.64 14.90 23.56
C GLU A 573 11.81 14.20 24.64
N THR A 574 12.23 13.01 25.06
CA THR A 574 11.50 12.24 26.08
C THR A 574 11.68 12.88 27.45
N GLU A 575 10.57 13.30 28.08
CA GLU A 575 10.56 13.83 29.45
C GLU A 575 10.37 12.70 30.47
N SER A 576 9.43 11.78 30.21
CA SER A 576 9.18 10.62 31.07
C SER A 576 8.80 9.38 30.27
N GLU A 577 9.30 8.22 30.71
CA GLU A 577 9.02 6.92 30.11
C GLU A 577 8.81 5.87 31.21
N ASP A 578 7.61 5.30 31.29
CA ASP A 578 7.24 4.32 32.30
C ASP A 578 6.60 3.08 31.66
N PHE A 579 7.23 1.92 31.87
CA PHE A 579 6.71 0.61 31.46
C PHE A 579 6.12 -0.12 32.65
N SER A 580 4.95 -0.74 32.45
CA SER A 580 4.30 -1.55 33.51
C SER A 580 5.11 -2.78 33.94
N HIS A 581 5.93 -3.33 33.04
CA HIS A 581 6.72 -4.54 33.26
C HIS A 581 8.11 -4.44 32.62
N LYS A 582 9.08 -5.17 33.19
CA LYS A 582 10.46 -5.25 32.68
C LYS A 582 10.60 -6.35 31.64
N LEU A 583 11.70 -6.31 30.88
CA LEU A 583 12.09 -7.40 29.97
C LEU A 583 12.09 -8.76 30.70
N ASP A 584 11.58 -9.80 30.04
CA ASP A 584 11.42 -11.18 30.54
C ASP A 584 10.46 -11.36 31.73
N ALA A 585 9.74 -10.31 32.15
CA ALA A 585 8.70 -10.43 33.16
C ALA A 585 7.47 -11.16 32.57
N GLU A 586 6.85 -12.02 33.38
CA GLU A 586 5.60 -12.70 33.03
C GLU A 586 4.44 -11.70 33.12
N ALA A 587 3.86 -11.37 31.97
CA ALA A 587 2.72 -10.48 31.82
C ALA A 587 2.02 -10.79 30.50
N ALA A 588 0.69 -10.70 30.44
CA ALA A 588 -0.03 -10.87 29.18
C ALA A 588 0.08 -9.60 28.29
N GLU A 589 0.13 -8.43 28.92
CA GLU A 589 0.16 -7.13 28.27
C GLU A 589 1.29 -6.24 28.81
N LEU A 590 1.86 -5.43 27.92
CA LEU A 590 2.84 -4.40 28.23
C LEU A 590 2.21 -3.02 28.01
N ASN A 591 2.18 -2.20 29.06
CA ASN A 591 1.72 -0.82 29.00
C ASN A 591 2.91 0.14 29.02
N LEU A 592 2.84 1.20 28.23
CA LEU A 592 3.80 2.29 28.19
C LEU A 592 3.07 3.61 28.37
N LYS A 593 3.52 4.41 29.33
CA LYS A 593 3.19 5.84 29.43
C LYS A 593 4.40 6.64 29.01
N LEU A 594 4.22 7.49 27.98
CA LEU A 594 5.29 8.27 27.37
C LEU A 594 4.89 9.74 27.33
N GLU A 595 5.77 10.60 27.85
CA GLU A 595 5.66 12.05 27.84
C GLU A 595 6.85 12.62 27.07
N VAL A 596 6.56 13.47 26.09
CA VAL A 596 7.57 14.06 25.23
C VAL A 596 7.38 15.57 25.14
N LYS A 597 8.51 16.29 25.22
CA LYS A 597 8.61 17.69 24.84
C LYS A 597 8.85 17.77 23.34
N ALA A 598 7.88 18.33 22.62
CA ALA A 598 8.00 18.61 21.21
C ALA A 598 8.48 20.04 20.98
N THR A 599 9.50 20.20 20.13
CA THR A 599 10.05 21.49 19.73
C THR A 599 10.04 21.58 18.20
N GLY A 600 9.37 22.58 17.64
CA GLY A 600 9.34 22.85 16.20
C GLY A 600 9.71 24.31 15.89
N LEU A 601 10.16 24.56 14.66
CA LEU A 601 10.42 25.89 14.13
C LEU A 601 9.16 26.49 13.51
N VAL A 602 9.00 27.78 13.74
CA VAL A 602 7.91 28.61 13.22
C VAL A 602 8.52 29.78 12.45
N ILE A 603 7.96 30.07 11.28
CA ILE A 603 8.35 31.19 10.41
C ILE A 603 7.15 32.13 10.17
N SER A 604 7.42 33.41 9.96
CA SER A 604 6.36 34.39 9.63
C SER A 604 5.86 34.18 8.19
N LYS A 605 4.54 34.08 8.04
CA LYS A 605 3.85 33.98 6.74
C LYS A 605 4.00 35.27 5.95
N SER A 606 3.88 36.43 6.58
CA SER A 606 4.00 37.72 5.89
C SER A 606 5.38 37.92 5.27
N GLU A 607 6.44 37.59 6.00
CA GLU A 607 7.82 37.64 5.50
C GLU A 607 8.07 36.58 4.41
N LEU A 608 7.55 35.36 4.58
CA LEU A 608 7.69 34.29 3.59
C LEU A 608 6.97 34.62 2.29
N ASN A 609 5.75 35.14 2.37
CA ASN A 609 4.97 35.55 1.20
C ASN A 609 5.68 36.67 0.42
N SER A 610 6.33 37.59 1.13
CA SER A 610 7.11 38.67 0.52
C SER A 610 8.33 38.11 -0.25
N LEU A 611 9.06 37.17 0.36
CA LEU A 611 10.18 36.49 -0.28
C LEU A 611 9.73 35.69 -1.52
N VAL A 612 8.66 34.92 -1.39
CA VAL A 612 8.10 34.12 -2.50
C VAL A 612 7.66 35.03 -3.65
N ALA A 613 7.01 36.16 -3.36
CA ALA A 613 6.62 37.14 -4.37
C ALA A 613 7.83 37.71 -5.12
N GLU A 614 8.92 38.04 -4.43
CA GLU A 614 10.16 38.52 -5.05
C GLU A 614 10.80 37.46 -5.97
N GLN A 615 10.86 36.20 -5.53
CA GLN A 615 11.42 35.09 -6.31
C GLN A 615 10.61 34.79 -7.58
N ILE A 616 9.30 35.02 -7.55
CA ILE A 616 8.41 34.80 -8.71
C ILE A 616 8.39 36.01 -9.65
N GLN A 617 8.43 37.24 -9.14
CA GLN A 617 8.23 38.45 -9.95
C GLN A 617 9.23 38.57 -11.11
N SER A 618 10.49 38.21 -10.88
CA SER A 618 11.55 38.22 -11.91
C SER A 618 11.41 37.11 -12.97
N ARG A 619 10.54 36.12 -12.73
CA ARG A 619 10.36 34.93 -13.57
C ARG A 619 9.04 34.90 -14.34
N ILE A 620 8.16 35.89 -14.11
CA ILE A 620 6.90 36.01 -14.86
C ILE A 620 7.24 36.31 -16.34
N PRO A 621 6.81 35.45 -17.28
CA PRO A 621 7.06 35.69 -18.70
C PRO A 621 6.39 36.99 -19.19
N GLU A 622 7.00 37.64 -20.19
CA GLU A 622 6.39 38.81 -20.82
C GLU A 622 4.98 38.50 -21.35
N GLY A 623 4.06 39.45 -21.17
CA GLY A 623 2.67 39.29 -21.59
C GLY A 623 1.79 38.49 -20.61
N PHE A 624 2.27 38.18 -19.40
CA PHE A 624 1.48 37.57 -18.32
C PHE A 624 1.48 38.43 -17.06
N THR A 625 0.48 38.24 -16.20
CA THR A 625 0.37 38.84 -14.87
C THR A 625 -0.09 37.78 -13.87
N GLN A 626 0.42 37.83 -12.64
CA GLN A 626 -0.04 36.94 -11.57
C GLN A 626 -1.53 37.14 -11.30
N SER A 627 -2.26 36.05 -11.09
CA SER A 627 -3.68 36.05 -10.73
C SER A 627 -3.94 35.02 -9.64
N GLY A 628 -4.63 35.44 -8.57
CA GLY A 628 -4.92 34.57 -7.43
C GLY A 628 -3.76 34.40 -6.45
N ASP A 629 -3.98 33.54 -5.46
CA ASP A 629 -3.03 33.26 -4.38
C ASP A 629 -1.90 32.33 -4.85
N ILE A 630 -0.70 32.58 -4.35
CA ILE A 630 0.46 31.71 -4.57
C ILE A 630 0.37 30.56 -3.57
N SER A 631 0.44 29.32 -4.04
CA SER A 631 0.60 28.16 -3.16
C SER A 631 2.06 27.76 -3.06
N TYR A 632 2.47 27.29 -1.88
CA TYR A 632 3.81 26.78 -1.65
C TYR A 632 3.80 25.56 -0.72
N THR A 633 4.77 24.68 -0.94
CA THR A 633 5.06 23.52 -0.08
C THR A 633 6.55 23.50 0.28
N PHE A 634 6.88 22.82 1.37
CA PHE A 634 8.25 22.66 1.83
C PHE A 634 8.69 21.21 1.71
N ASP A 635 9.88 20.99 1.17
CA ASP A 635 10.61 19.72 1.29
C ASP A 635 11.85 19.94 2.15
N VAL A 636 12.10 19.07 3.13
CA VAL A 636 13.30 19.16 3.96
C VAL A 636 14.51 18.59 3.22
N LYS A 637 15.56 19.41 3.14
CA LYS A 637 16.89 19.00 2.67
C LYS A 637 17.78 18.57 3.84
N GLU A 638 17.75 19.33 4.92
CA GLU A 638 18.52 19.05 6.13
C GLU A 638 17.80 19.59 7.38
N ALA A 639 17.62 18.75 8.39
CA ALA A 639 16.99 19.14 9.64
C ALA A 639 18.03 19.13 10.78
N GLY A 640 18.36 20.32 11.27
CA GLY A 640 19.14 20.52 12.49
C GLY A 640 18.27 21.09 13.61
N LYS A 641 18.80 21.11 14.84
CA LYS A 641 18.09 21.72 15.98
C LYS A 641 17.86 23.22 15.79
N GLN A 642 18.85 23.96 15.28
CA GLN A 642 18.83 25.42 15.13
C GLN A 642 18.63 25.90 13.69
N LYS A 643 19.03 25.08 12.72
CA LYS A 643 18.99 25.39 11.29
C LYS A 643 18.29 24.29 10.53
N VAL A 644 17.32 24.65 9.72
CA VAL A 644 16.60 23.72 8.85
C VAL A 644 16.70 24.24 7.42
N ALA A 645 17.36 23.47 6.55
CA ALA A 645 17.41 23.74 5.13
C ALA A 645 16.18 23.14 4.46
N LEU A 646 15.38 24.02 3.87
CA LEU A 646 14.13 23.75 3.19
C LEU A 646 14.28 24.04 1.69
N THR A 647 13.56 23.26 0.92
CA THR A 647 13.26 23.54 -0.47
C THR A 647 11.83 24.05 -0.54
N VAL A 648 11.64 25.25 -1.03
CA VAL A 648 10.31 25.85 -1.21
C VAL A 648 9.87 25.62 -2.64
N ASN A 649 8.82 24.81 -2.83
CA ASN A 649 8.17 24.65 -4.12
C ASN A 649 7.01 25.64 -4.21
N VAL A 650 7.01 26.48 -5.23
CA VAL A 650 6.06 27.56 -5.43
C VAL A 650 5.26 27.30 -6.70
N SER A 651 3.94 27.47 -6.63
CA SER A 651 3.03 27.43 -7.75
C SER A 651 2.24 28.72 -7.84
N ALA A 652 2.47 29.50 -8.90
CA ALA A 652 1.84 30.79 -9.11
C ALA A 652 0.94 30.75 -10.37
N PRO A 653 -0.37 31.00 -10.25
CA PRO A 653 -1.25 31.11 -11.41
C PRO A 653 -1.02 32.44 -12.15
N LEU A 654 -0.89 32.36 -13.46
CA LEU A 654 -0.66 33.49 -14.36
C LEU A 654 -1.81 33.60 -15.37
N LEU A 655 -2.25 34.84 -15.63
CA LEU A 655 -3.18 35.18 -16.69
C LEU A 655 -2.49 36.01 -17.78
N PRO A 656 -2.94 35.92 -19.03
CA PRO A 656 -2.45 36.78 -20.09
C PRO A 656 -2.76 38.26 -19.76
N ARG A 657 -1.77 39.12 -19.97
CA ARG A 657 -1.89 40.56 -19.79
C ARG A 657 -2.69 41.14 -20.95
N LEU A 658 -3.97 41.40 -20.71
CA LEU A 658 -4.87 42.02 -21.68
C LEU A 658 -4.97 43.53 -21.42
N ASP A 659 -4.78 44.34 -22.47
CA ASP A 659 -5.06 45.78 -22.40
C ASP A 659 -6.56 46.01 -22.61
N ASN A 660 -7.30 46.07 -21.50
CA ASN A 660 -8.73 46.29 -21.50
C ASN A 660 -9.12 47.58 -22.25
N SER A 661 -8.28 48.62 -22.21
CA SER A 661 -8.58 49.90 -22.87
C SER A 661 -8.51 49.79 -24.39
N GLN A 662 -7.50 49.07 -24.90
CA GLN A 662 -7.32 48.80 -26.32
C GLN A 662 -8.45 47.90 -26.82
N ILE A 663 -8.75 46.83 -26.08
CA ILE A 663 -9.82 45.89 -26.41
C ILE A 663 -11.17 46.61 -26.52
N ILE A 664 -11.52 47.45 -25.54
CA ILE A 664 -12.79 48.21 -25.56
C ILE A 664 -12.87 49.15 -26.79
N ARG A 665 -11.77 49.84 -27.13
CA ARG A 665 -11.72 50.70 -28.33
C ARG A 665 -11.96 49.89 -29.60
N ASP A 666 -11.29 48.76 -29.72
CA ASP A 666 -11.38 47.88 -30.89
C ASP A 666 -12.72 47.14 -30.97
N LEU A 667 -13.50 47.09 -29.89
CA LEU A 667 -14.84 46.51 -29.84
C LEU A 667 -15.97 47.50 -30.14
N THR A 668 -15.72 48.80 -30.01
CA THR A 668 -16.73 49.86 -30.12
C THR A 668 -17.38 49.86 -31.50
N GLY A 669 -18.71 49.79 -31.56
CA GLY A 669 -19.49 49.79 -32.81
C GLY A 669 -19.39 48.54 -33.68
N LYS A 670 -18.64 47.49 -33.27
CA LYS A 670 -18.53 46.24 -34.03
C LYS A 670 -19.81 45.41 -33.94
N SER A 671 -20.04 44.56 -34.94
CA SER A 671 -21.07 43.51 -34.82
C SER A 671 -20.61 42.40 -33.86
N PRO A 672 -21.53 41.66 -33.21
CA PRO A 672 -21.17 40.54 -32.32
C PRO A 672 -20.29 39.48 -32.99
N GLY A 673 -20.49 39.21 -34.29
CA GLY A 673 -19.64 38.28 -35.04
C GLY A 673 -18.20 38.79 -35.18
N GLN A 674 -18.03 40.03 -35.64
CA GLN A 674 -16.70 40.66 -35.76
C GLN A 674 -15.99 40.81 -34.41
N ALA A 675 -16.74 41.11 -33.35
CA ALA A 675 -16.22 41.20 -32.00
C ALA A 675 -15.75 39.83 -31.49
N LYS A 676 -16.53 38.77 -31.75
CA LYS A 676 -16.14 37.40 -31.39
C LYS A 676 -14.86 36.97 -32.10
N ASP A 677 -14.76 37.21 -33.41
CA ASP A 677 -13.58 36.84 -34.21
C ASP A 677 -12.33 37.59 -33.74
N TYR A 678 -12.46 38.88 -33.39
CA TYR A 678 -11.37 39.66 -32.82
C TYR A 678 -10.91 39.11 -31.46
N LEU A 679 -11.85 38.87 -30.54
CA LEU A 679 -11.57 38.42 -29.18
C LEU A 679 -11.01 36.99 -29.14
N ALA A 680 -11.46 36.12 -30.05
CA ALA A 680 -10.92 34.77 -30.21
C ALA A 680 -9.47 34.76 -30.74
N GLY A 681 -9.02 35.86 -31.36
CA GLY A 681 -7.64 36.04 -31.80
C GLY A 681 -6.68 36.53 -30.71
N LEU A 682 -7.19 36.88 -29.52
CA LEU A 682 -6.36 37.32 -28.39
C LEU A 682 -5.68 36.12 -27.70
N PRO A 683 -4.46 36.29 -27.18
CA PRO A 683 -3.72 35.21 -26.54
C PRO A 683 -4.45 34.71 -25.30
N GLY A 684 -4.68 33.39 -25.25
CA GLY A 684 -5.27 32.71 -24.10
C GLY A 684 -6.78 32.86 -23.95
N VAL A 685 -7.53 33.41 -24.92
CA VAL A 685 -9.00 33.46 -24.84
C VAL A 685 -9.62 32.13 -25.30
N LEU A 686 -10.40 31.49 -24.42
CA LEU A 686 -11.10 30.22 -24.70
C LEU A 686 -12.58 30.44 -25.06
N GLN A 687 -13.25 31.35 -24.35
CA GLN A 687 -14.68 31.61 -24.53
C GLN A 687 -14.97 33.10 -24.43
N VAL A 688 -15.95 33.53 -25.24
CA VAL A 688 -16.40 34.93 -25.30
C VAL A 688 -17.92 34.94 -25.19
N GLU A 689 -18.43 35.62 -24.18
CA GLU A 689 -19.87 35.82 -23.97
C GLU A 689 -20.23 37.30 -24.06
N PHE A 690 -21.33 37.58 -24.76
CA PHE A 690 -21.87 38.93 -24.89
C PHE A 690 -23.24 39.01 -24.25
N THR A 691 -23.41 39.94 -23.32
CA THR A 691 -24.72 40.27 -22.76
C THR A 691 -25.04 41.72 -23.10
N PHE A 692 -26.22 41.95 -23.69
CA PHE A 692 -26.67 43.26 -24.16
C PHE A 692 -27.88 43.73 -23.37
N SER A 693 -27.91 45.01 -23.02
CA SER A 693 -29.06 45.67 -22.40
C SER A 693 -29.30 47.04 -23.06
N PRO A 694 -30.50 47.29 -23.64
CA PRO A 694 -31.67 46.40 -23.78
C PRO A 694 -31.49 45.32 -24.87
N ARG A 695 -32.35 44.29 -24.88
CA ARG A 695 -32.34 43.23 -25.92
C ARG A 695 -32.85 43.78 -27.25
N MET A 696 -31.97 43.94 -28.23
CA MET A 696 -32.30 44.47 -29.57
C MET A 696 -32.48 43.34 -30.61
N PRO A 697 -33.23 43.58 -31.70
CA PRO A 697 -33.34 42.62 -32.82
C PRO A 697 -31.98 42.30 -33.44
N SER A 698 -31.74 41.03 -33.78
CA SER A 698 -30.42 40.52 -34.23
C SER A 698 -29.81 41.25 -35.43
N GLY A 699 -30.63 41.78 -36.34
CA GLY A 699 -30.17 42.53 -37.52
C GLY A 699 -29.68 43.96 -37.25
N LEU A 700 -29.95 44.51 -36.06
CA LEU A 700 -29.50 45.85 -35.63
C LEU A 700 -28.54 45.78 -34.43
N LEU A 701 -28.19 44.57 -33.99
CA LEU A 701 -27.36 44.35 -32.80
C LEU A 701 -25.90 44.69 -33.12
N THR A 702 -25.41 45.76 -32.51
CA THR A 702 -24.01 46.19 -32.54
C THR A 702 -23.55 46.44 -31.12
N LEU A 703 -22.26 46.33 -30.86
CA LEU A 703 -21.71 46.82 -29.59
C LEU A 703 -21.91 48.33 -29.49
N PRO A 704 -22.09 48.86 -28.26
CA PRO A 704 -22.26 50.29 -28.03
C PRO A 704 -21.22 51.12 -28.78
N HIS A 705 -21.67 52.23 -29.36
CA HIS A 705 -20.79 53.20 -30.04
C HIS A 705 -20.07 54.13 -29.06
N VAL A 706 -20.45 54.05 -27.77
CA VAL A 706 -19.82 54.77 -26.66
C VAL A 706 -19.04 53.75 -25.84
N SER A 707 -17.71 53.87 -25.82
CA SER A 707 -16.81 52.92 -25.14
C SER A 707 -17.12 52.73 -23.65
N SER A 708 -17.58 53.76 -22.95
CA SER A 708 -17.97 53.69 -21.53
C SER A 708 -19.20 52.81 -21.26
N LYS A 709 -19.91 52.38 -22.30
CA LYS A 709 -21.05 51.45 -22.21
C LYS A 709 -20.65 49.99 -22.46
N ILE A 710 -19.36 49.71 -22.67
CA ILE A 710 -18.81 48.36 -22.81
C ILE A 710 -18.06 48.02 -21.51
N ASN A 711 -18.54 47.01 -20.78
CA ASN A 711 -17.86 46.48 -19.61
C ASN A 711 -17.15 45.17 -19.98
N LEU A 712 -15.85 45.07 -19.71
CA LEU A 712 -15.04 43.89 -20.00
C LEU A 712 -14.71 43.17 -18.69
N VAL A 713 -15.15 41.92 -18.58
CA VAL A 713 -14.88 41.05 -17.43
C VAL A 713 -13.99 39.91 -17.89
N VAL A 714 -12.84 39.72 -17.26
CA VAL A 714 -11.92 38.61 -17.56
C VAL A 714 -12.02 37.62 -16.42
N THR A 715 -12.38 36.38 -16.74
CA THR A 715 -12.52 35.27 -15.78
C THR A 715 -11.55 34.15 -16.15
N PRO A 716 -10.83 33.57 -15.19
CA PRO A 716 -10.03 32.37 -15.46
C PRO A 716 -10.95 31.20 -15.81
N ALA A 717 -10.47 30.30 -16.68
CA ALA A 717 -11.12 29.02 -16.90
C ALA A 717 -11.15 28.19 -15.60
N PRO A 718 -12.25 27.47 -15.32
CA PRO A 718 -12.39 26.64 -14.13
C PRO A 718 -11.23 25.64 -14.00
#